data_AF-A0A2E7RVG6-F1
#
_entry.id   AF-A0A2E7RVG6-F1
#
_cell.length_a   1.000
_cell.length_b   1.000
_cell.length_c   1.000
_cell.angle_alpha   90.00
_cell.angle_beta   90.00
_cell.angle_gamma   90.00
#
_symmetry.space_group_name_H-M   'P 1'
#
loop_
_entity.id
_entity.type
_entity.pdbx_description
1 polymer ?
#
loop_
_entity_poly.entity_id
_entity_poly.type
_entity_poly.pdbx_seq_one_letter_code
_entity_poly.pdbx_strand_id
1 'polypeptide(L)'
;MIGKALRRKNVLVIAVVMALAGAPAFATVLLFENVGLPMSRELQGLQSVKGYGDRVTGASSGGFTGSFAKGNGWTPNVVVEFSAGNDLKTVSTWRDKWDGGDGANYLLDGDTVEPYFYWYRFTPSRGFGVVVNSLDLDAAGNATNRIDWKIFAGSKIGKVLASGSTGRFSGDRTKLDLGMRKPHHGVVILELAHTGGRTSLAVDNLDFDEVPAVPGSEIVEVGHRKQLLVDNHVIAGMSNLKRELGRVTKLNGGKPVLVRDQPWERSCTYYGTALHDGQKFQMWYRASLEPFALGYAESRDGRNWIKPKLGLVEFGGTKQNNILDVDLGLAYAFSCFIDPHETDPAHRYKCCWGHPRKIRACLGHSADGLRWTPYNNGEPVTGRAADTHSQLMWDEDAKVYRLFTRTDYQRFLRAEMEVRGHRGMTNPDLKRNPTDWKLGRHWYFNREPKEYRRRQVYSMSDWMYHGVHFALISGFDYPQDHSEGPRDLQKRHERDVLNFYIATGRDGENWDFQWVYAGQPLVPRGPAGSFDKDIVIPPSNIITHKDRHWIYYSGSNERHGIRRNDEAIGVATLRLDGFVCLAANDRPGTVLTRPFRLTGDKLLVNVQGERFRVDVLNRKGEPIPGFSGDQSTRYRGVDELRLAPTWKNATGLSALRGQVVRLKFHLENARLYSFHVPK
;
A
#
# COMPACT_ATOMS: atom_id res chain seq x y z
N MET A 1 38.27 -36.81 -57.36
CA MET A 1 37.64 -35.51 -57.65
C MET A 1 36.14 -35.78 -57.83
N ILE A 2 35.27 -35.64 -56.83
CA ILE A 2 34.69 -34.38 -56.29
C ILE A 2 34.23 -33.50 -57.46
N GLY A 3 32.96 -33.14 -57.70
CA GLY A 3 31.75 -33.14 -56.87
C GLY A 3 31.08 -31.78 -57.03
N LYS A 4 29.77 -31.73 -57.33
CA LYS A 4 28.75 -30.77 -56.81
C LYS A 4 27.49 -30.78 -57.67
N ALA A 5 26.44 -31.41 -57.14
CA ALA A 5 25.05 -31.10 -57.42
C ALA A 5 24.48 -30.35 -56.21
N LEU A 6 23.91 -29.15 -56.41
CA LEU A 6 23.11 -28.40 -55.44
C LEU A 6 21.68 -28.31 -56.02
N ARG A 7 20.78 -29.22 -55.64
CA ARG A 7 19.74 -29.09 -54.60
C ARG A 7 18.78 -27.90 -54.76
N ARG A 8 17.61 -28.21 -55.34
CA ARG A 8 16.30 -27.70 -54.92
C ARG A 8 16.11 -27.98 -53.42
N LYS A 9 15.66 -27.00 -52.64
CA LYS A 9 15.14 -27.22 -51.29
C LYS A 9 13.74 -26.61 -51.17
N ASN A 10 12.82 -27.48 -50.82
CA ASN A 10 11.43 -27.21 -50.47
C ASN A 10 11.33 -26.23 -49.30
N VAL A 11 10.38 -25.32 -49.42
CA VAL A 11 9.89 -24.43 -48.36
C VAL A 11 9.08 -25.30 -47.38
N LEU A 12 9.72 -25.72 -46.29
CA LEU A 12 9.04 -26.21 -45.09
C LEU A 12 8.93 -25.00 -44.15
N VAL A 13 7.83 -24.26 -44.24
CA VAL A 13 7.50 -23.22 -43.27
C VAL A 13 7.31 -23.91 -41.92
N ILE A 14 8.18 -23.54 -41.00
CA ILE A 14 8.24 -23.98 -39.61
C ILE A 14 6.93 -23.61 -38.91
N ALA A 15 6.01 -24.57 -38.83
CA ALA A 15 4.87 -24.55 -37.91
C ALA A 15 5.34 -25.06 -36.54
N VAL A 16 6.28 -24.36 -35.89
CA VAL A 16 6.80 -24.71 -34.54
C VAL A 16 6.53 -23.61 -33.50
N VAL A 17 5.80 -22.53 -33.85
CA VAL A 17 5.51 -21.44 -32.89
C VAL A 17 4.12 -21.55 -32.23
N MET A 18 3.33 -22.59 -32.52
CA MET A 18 1.95 -22.72 -31.99
C MET A 18 1.66 -24.07 -31.32
N ALA A 19 2.60 -24.60 -30.54
CA ALA A 19 2.38 -25.78 -29.70
C ALA A 19 3.04 -25.73 -28.30
N LEU A 20 3.50 -24.54 -27.85
CA LEU A 20 4.01 -24.32 -26.49
C LEU A 20 3.06 -23.50 -25.60
N ALA A 21 1.83 -23.25 -26.06
CA ALA A 21 0.83 -22.45 -25.34
C ALA A 21 -0.25 -23.29 -24.62
N GLY A 22 0.06 -24.52 -24.19
CA GLY A 22 -0.98 -25.38 -23.61
C GLY A 22 -0.54 -26.63 -22.83
N ALA A 23 0.74 -26.82 -22.52
CA ALA A 23 1.13 -27.79 -21.50
C ALA A 23 1.21 -27.04 -20.16
N PRO A 24 0.50 -27.46 -19.09
CA PRO A 24 0.77 -26.93 -17.76
C PRO A 24 2.26 -27.18 -17.49
N ALA A 25 3.01 -26.11 -17.21
CA ALA A 25 4.30 -26.26 -16.57
C ALA A 25 4.06 -27.03 -15.26
N PHE A 26 4.94 -27.96 -14.90
CA PHE A 26 4.81 -28.70 -13.66
C PHE A 26 4.68 -27.71 -12.49
N ALA A 27 3.69 -27.93 -11.63
CA ALA A 27 3.41 -27.18 -10.43
C ALA A 27 4.67 -26.83 -9.64
N THR A 28 4.75 -25.60 -9.10
CA THR A 28 5.78 -25.26 -8.13
C THR A 28 5.37 -25.77 -6.76
N VAL A 29 6.19 -26.67 -6.23
CA VAL A 29 6.08 -27.16 -4.86
C VAL A 29 7.10 -26.41 -4.02
N LEU A 30 6.60 -25.65 -3.04
CA LEU A 30 7.43 -24.99 -2.05
C LEU A 30 7.67 -25.95 -0.87
N LEU A 31 8.91 -26.40 -0.74
CA LEU A 31 9.40 -27.26 0.35
C LEU A 31 9.96 -26.40 1.48
N PHE A 32 9.81 -26.81 2.74
CA PHE A 32 10.47 -26.19 3.89
C PHE A 32 11.56 -27.12 4.47
N GLU A 33 12.81 -26.65 4.61
CA GLU A 33 13.98 -27.50 4.91
C GLU A 33 14.94 -26.92 5.97
N ASN A 34 15.76 -27.76 6.65
CA ASN A 34 16.80 -27.40 7.63
C ASN A 34 18.21 -27.92 7.25
N VAL A 35 19.19 -27.02 7.15
CA VAL A 35 20.58 -27.30 6.72
C VAL A 35 21.47 -27.97 7.79
N GLY A 36 20.99 -28.17 9.02
CA GLY A 36 21.79 -28.78 10.11
C GLY A 36 21.83 -30.32 10.13
N LEU A 37 21.09 -31.00 9.25
CA LEU A 37 20.91 -32.47 9.30
C LEU A 37 21.88 -33.24 8.39
N PRO A 38 22.20 -34.52 8.66
CA PRO A 38 23.14 -35.33 7.87
C PRO A 38 22.79 -35.47 6.37
N MET A 39 21.49 -35.41 6.01
CA MET A 39 21.02 -35.40 4.62
C MET A 39 21.31 -34.07 3.88
N SER A 40 21.76 -33.03 4.58
CA SER A 40 22.19 -31.76 3.96
C SER A 40 23.46 -31.86 3.11
N ARG A 41 24.11 -33.04 3.03
CA ARG A 41 25.25 -33.26 2.14
C ARG A 41 24.89 -33.16 0.66
N GLU A 42 23.63 -33.42 0.27
CA GLU A 42 23.14 -33.13 -1.09
C GLU A 42 22.98 -31.62 -1.37
N LEU A 43 23.12 -30.78 -0.33
CA LEU A 43 22.81 -29.35 -0.34
C LEU A 43 24.05 -28.44 -0.15
N GLN A 44 25.28 -28.99 -0.17
CA GLN A 44 26.51 -28.18 -0.16
C GLN A 44 26.56 -27.30 -1.42
N GLY A 45 26.30 -25.99 -1.27
CA GLY A 45 26.36 -24.98 -2.33
C GLY A 45 25.04 -24.29 -2.68
N LEU A 46 23.91 -24.72 -2.11
CA LEU A 46 22.56 -24.25 -2.46
C LEU A 46 21.89 -23.34 -1.41
N GLN A 47 22.68 -22.76 -0.49
CA GLN A 47 22.16 -21.86 0.55
C GLN A 47 21.35 -20.71 -0.08
N SER A 48 20.06 -20.63 0.27
CA SER A 48 19.13 -19.54 -0.07
C SER A 48 19.45 -18.87 -1.42
N VAL A 49 19.28 -19.58 -2.53
CA VAL A 49 19.66 -19.03 -3.84
C VAL A 49 18.77 -17.84 -4.16
N LYS A 50 19.30 -16.64 -3.89
CA LYS A 50 18.68 -15.36 -4.21
C LYS A 50 18.51 -15.29 -5.73
N GLY A 51 17.28 -15.45 -6.20
CA GLY A 51 16.97 -15.48 -7.64
C GLY A 51 16.78 -16.87 -8.26
N TYR A 52 16.66 -17.94 -7.47
CA TYR A 52 16.12 -19.22 -7.98
C TYR A 52 14.63 -19.06 -8.28
N GLY A 53 14.16 -19.79 -9.29
CA GLY A 53 13.03 -19.47 -10.15
C GLY A 53 11.63 -19.34 -9.55
N ASP A 54 11.44 -19.03 -8.26
CA ASP A 54 10.13 -18.74 -7.64
C ASP A 54 10.19 -17.56 -6.63
N ARG A 55 11.27 -16.74 -6.68
CA ARG A 55 11.55 -15.55 -5.83
C ARG A 55 10.93 -15.60 -4.43
N VAL A 56 11.32 -16.58 -3.64
CA VAL A 56 10.77 -16.79 -2.29
C VAL A 56 11.42 -15.83 -1.29
N THR A 57 10.60 -15.13 -0.51
CA THR A 57 11.03 -14.22 0.55
C THR A 57 10.28 -14.54 1.85
N GLY A 58 10.91 -15.22 2.79
CA GLY A 58 10.29 -15.48 4.11
C GLY A 58 10.04 -14.19 4.88
N ALA A 59 8.93 -14.10 5.63
CA ALA A 59 8.72 -12.99 6.53
C ALA A 59 9.64 -13.12 7.76
N SER A 60 10.51 -12.13 7.93
CA SER A 60 10.88 -11.53 9.22
C SER A 60 11.71 -12.39 10.21
N SER A 61 13.04 -12.31 10.05
CA SER A 61 14.08 -12.18 11.09
C SER A 61 13.86 -12.70 12.52
N GLY A 62 13.71 -14.02 12.71
CA GLY A 62 13.75 -14.59 14.07
C GLY A 62 13.90 -16.10 14.25
N GLY A 63 13.65 -16.93 13.23
CA GLY A 63 13.65 -18.39 13.40
C GLY A 63 14.44 -19.21 12.38
N PHE A 64 14.78 -18.65 11.21
CA PHE A 64 15.38 -19.42 10.10
C PHE A 64 16.90 -19.55 10.17
N THR A 65 17.52 -19.53 11.35
CA THR A 65 18.97 -19.83 11.41
C THR A 65 19.13 -21.31 11.11
N GLY A 66 19.35 -21.63 9.84
CA GLY A 66 19.47 -22.99 9.35
C GLY A 66 18.26 -23.55 8.61
N SER A 67 17.27 -22.76 8.18
CA SER A 67 16.15 -23.27 7.36
C SER A 67 15.90 -22.46 6.09
N PHE A 68 15.42 -23.10 5.02
CA PHE A 68 15.10 -22.45 3.73
C PHE A 68 13.81 -22.99 3.12
N ALA A 69 13.18 -22.20 2.25
CA ALA A 69 12.12 -22.67 1.38
C ALA A 69 12.65 -22.84 -0.05
N LYS A 70 12.35 -23.98 -0.69
CA LYS A 70 12.80 -24.30 -2.05
C LYS A 70 11.60 -24.55 -2.93
N GLY A 71 11.44 -23.69 -3.94
CA GLY A 71 10.64 -24.02 -5.10
C GLY A 71 11.47 -24.78 -6.14
N ASN A 72 10.81 -25.47 -7.05
CA ASN A 72 11.46 -26.22 -8.12
C ASN A 72 11.90 -25.34 -9.32
N GLY A 73 11.66 -24.02 -9.27
CA GLY A 73 12.16 -23.03 -10.20
C GLY A 73 11.29 -22.77 -11.44
N TRP A 74 10.03 -23.20 -11.43
CA TRP A 74 9.12 -23.17 -12.58
C TRP A 74 8.14 -21.98 -12.59
N THR A 75 8.10 -21.18 -11.52
CA THR A 75 7.26 -19.98 -11.38
C THR A 75 8.06 -18.68 -11.13
N PRO A 76 8.98 -18.27 -12.05
CA PRO A 76 9.93 -17.17 -11.82
C PRO A 76 9.27 -15.81 -11.72
N ASN A 77 7.99 -15.74 -12.04
CA ASN A 77 7.20 -14.54 -12.03
C ASN A 77 6.40 -14.39 -10.75
N VAL A 78 6.43 -15.32 -9.79
CA VAL A 78 5.74 -15.18 -8.51
C VAL A 78 6.74 -14.90 -7.39
N VAL A 79 6.42 -13.95 -6.50
CA VAL A 79 7.13 -13.75 -5.24
C VAL A 79 6.27 -14.32 -4.12
N VAL A 80 6.82 -15.21 -3.29
CA VAL A 80 6.10 -15.81 -2.17
C VAL A 80 6.62 -15.28 -0.83
N GLU A 81 5.73 -14.68 -0.05
CA GLU A 81 5.94 -14.28 1.35
C GLU A 81 5.15 -15.20 2.29
N PHE A 82 5.70 -15.60 3.44
CA PHE A 82 4.98 -16.47 4.39
C PHE A 82 5.36 -16.20 5.85
N SER A 83 4.46 -16.51 6.79
CA SER A 83 4.59 -16.30 8.24
C SER A 83 3.76 -17.32 9.04
N ALA A 84 4.25 -17.74 10.21
CA ALA A 84 3.53 -18.58 11.20
C ALA A 84 3.46 -17.85 12.55
N GLY A 85 2.34 -17.16 12.81
CA GLY A 85 2.04 -16.51 14.10
C GLY A 85 3.05 -15.47 14.66
N ASN A 86 2.85 -15.09 15.92
CA ASN A 86 3.62 -14.06 16.64
C ASN A 86 4.85 -14.56 17.45
N ASP A 87 4.94 -15.86 17.76
CA ASP A 87 5.94 -16.55 18.59
C ASP A 87 6.65 -17.62 17.75
N LEU A 88 7.69 -17.21 17.04
CA LEU A 88 8.40 -18.00 16.03
C LEU A 88 9.14 -19.20 16.65
N LYS A 89 8.61 -20.41 16.47
CA LYS A 89 9.37 -21.66 16.70
C LYS A 89 9.29 -22.56 15.48
N THR A 90 10.32 -22.54 14.63
CA THR A 90 10.68 -23.76 13.90
C THR A 90 11.24 -24.73 14.93
N VAL A 91 10.59 -25.86 15.13
CA VAL A 91 11.20 -26.96 15.88
C VAL A 91 11.49 -28.06 14.88
N SER A 92 12.78 -28.30 14.65
CA SER A 92 13.22 -29.58 14.09
C SER A 92 13.02 -30.63 15.18
N THR A 93 11.90 -31.32 15.18
CA THR A 93 11.78 -32.54 15.97
C THR A 93 11.54 -33.71 15.05
N TRP A 94 12.51 -34.61 14.99
CA TRP A 94 12.18 -36.02 14.86
C TRP A 94 11.38 -36.39 16.11
N ARG A 95 10.06 -36.54 15.97
CA ARG A 95 9.18 -37.02 17.04
C ARG A 95 8.74 -38.42 16.65
N ASP A 96 9.09 -39.41 17.48
CA ASP A 96 8.48 -40.73 17.40
C ASP A 96 6.95 -40.56 17.32
N LYS A 97 6.34 -41.17 16.29
CA LYS A 97 4.91 -41.12 15.89
C LYS A 97 4.49 -40.05 14.87
N TRP A 98 5.40 -39.26 14.30
CA TRP A 98 5.15 -38.59 13.01
C TRP A 98 5.51 -39.61 11.93
N ASP A 99 4.55 -40.02 11.10
CA ASP A 99 4.66 -41.17 10.19
C ASP A 99 5.33 -40.86 8.84
N GLY A 100 5.71 -39.61 8.61
CA GLY A 100 6.61 -39.19 7.53
C GLY A 100 8.04 -39.72 7.75
N GLY A 101 8.35 -40.88 7.18
CA GLY A 101 9.66 -41.56 7.23
C GLY A 101 10.85 -40.81 6.63
N ASP A 102 10.71 -39.54 6.28
CA ASP A 102 11.77 -38.68 5.75
C ASP A 102 11.86 -37.43 6.63
N GLY A 103 13.08 -36.99 6.98
CA GLY A 103 13.30 -35.85 7.87
C GLY A 103 12.83 -34.49 7.33
N ALA A 104 11.53 -34.30 7.22
CA ALA A 104 10.86 -33.10 6.74
C ALA A 104 10.84 -32.00 7.82
N ASN A 105 10.98 -30.75 7.39
CA ASN A 105 11.02 -29.60 8.28
C ASN A 105 9.76 -28.77 8.13
N TYR A 106 9.08 -28.52 9.24
CA TYR A 106 7.72 -28.02 9.18
C TYR A 106 7.56 -26.63 9.78
N LEU A 107 6.61 -25.85 9.24
CA LEU A 107 6.10 -24.66 9.91
C LEU A 107 5.18 -25.08 11.06
N LEU A 108 5.60 -24.85 12.30
CA LEU A 108 4.79 -25.08 13.51
C LEU A 108 4.08 -23.81 13.96
N ASP A 109 3.03 -23.99 14.77
CA ASP A 109 2.26 -22.91 15.33
C ASP A 109 3.10 -21.99 16.24
N GLY A 110 3.03 -20.70 15.92
CA GLY A 110 3.69 -19.66 16.68
C GLY A 110 2.75 -18.81 17.50
N ASP A 111 1.46 -19.13 17.63
CA ASP A 111 0.60 -18.32 18.49
C ASP A 111 0.50 -18.93 19.90
N THR A 112 0.20 -18.10 20.89
CA THR A 112 0.03 -18.54 22.28
C THR A 112 -1.41 -18.88 22.62
N VAL A 113 -2.33 -18.59 21.70
CA VAL A 113 -3.78 -18.76 21.86
C VAL A 113 -4.34 -19.30 20.55
N GLU A 114 -5.16 -20.34 20.66
CA GLU A 114 -5.87 -20.96 19.55
C GLU A 114 -7.02 -20.05 19.04
N PRO A 115 -7.32 -20.02 17.72
CA PRO A 115 -6.64 -20.76 16.64
C PRO A 115 -5.28 -20.16 16.27
N TYR A 116 -4.34 -21.02 15.90
CA TYR A 116 -2.99 -20.64 15.46
C TYR A 116 -2.99 -20.37 13.95
N PHE A 117 -2.35 -19.29 13.51
CA PHE A 117 -2.46 -18.88 12.11
C PHE A 117 -1.17 -18.99 11.30
N TYR A 118 -1.33 -19.51 10.08
CA TYR A 118 -0.31 -19.53 9.03
C TYR A 118 -0.77 -18.69 7.84
N TRP A 119 0.17 -17.99 7.22
CA TRP A 119 -0.10 -17.06 6.14
C TRP A 119 0.90 -17.24 5.01
N TYR A 120 0.38 -17.31 3.79
CA TYR A 120 1.18 -17.27 2.57
C TYR A 120 0.63 -16.19 1.66
N ARG A 121 1.51 -15.51 0.95
CA ARG A 121 1.21 -14.39 0.08
C ARG A 121 1.96 -14.60 -1.22
N PHE A 122 1.20 -14.70 -2.30
CA PHE A 122 1.73 -14.87 -3.65
C PHE A 122 1.55 -13.54 -4.39
N THR A 123 2.65 -12.94 -4.81
CA THR A 123 2.68 -11.68 -5.54
C THR A 123 3.16 -11.95 -6.97
N PRO A 124 2.24 -12.17 -7.93
CA PRO A 124 2.63 -12.37 -9.32
C PRO A 124 3.19 -11.07 -9.94
N SER A 125 4.19 -11.25 -10.79
CA SER A 125 4.76 -10.19 -11.63
C SER A 125 3.73 -9.79 -12.68
N ARG A 126 3.96 -8.63 -13.28
CA ARG A 126 3.06 -8.07 -14.28
C ARG A 126 2.81 -9.07 -15.43
N GLY A 127 1.54 -9.34 -15.70
CA GLY A 127 1.14 -10.23 -16.80
C GLY A 127 1.09 -11.70 -16.42
N PHE A 128 1.21 -12.03 -15.13
CA PHE A 128 1.04 -13.38 -14.60
C PHE A 128 -0.04 -13.39 -13.52
N GLY A 129 -0.59 -14.56 -13.25
CA GLY A 129 -1.50 -14.83 -12.14
C GLY A 129 -1.08 -16.08 -11.40
N VAL A 130 -1.77 -16.39 -10.30
CA VAL A 130 -1.47 -17.53 -9.44
C VAL A 130 -2.70 -18.41 -9.26
N VAL A 131 -2.50 -19.72 -9.24
CA VAL A 131 -3.45 -20.71 -8.70
C VAL A 131 -2.76 -21.42 -7.54
N VAL A 132 -3.39 -21.46 -6.37
CA VAL A 132 -2.86 -22.18 -5.20
C VAL A 132 -3.59 -23.52 -5.11
N ASN A 133 -2.87 -24.61 -5.30
CA ASN A 133 -3.44 -25.92 -5.61
C ASN A 133 -3.67 -26.76 -4.36
N SER A 134 -2.58 -27.14 -3.69
CA SER A 134 -2.62 -28.06 -2.55
C SER A 134 -1.49 -27.81 -1.56
N LEU A 135 -1.54 -28.48 -0.42
CA LEU A 135 -0.45 -28.56 0.53
C LEU A 135 -0.47 -29.91 1.24
N ASP A 136 0.62 -30.24 1.93
CA ASP A 136 0.69 -31.37 2.83
C ASP A 136 0.56 -30.89 4.27
N LEU A 137 -0.17 -31.66 5.08
CA LEU A 137 -0.29 -31.48 6.52
C LEU A 137 0.20 -32.74 7.23
N ASP A 138 1.11 -32.58 8.18
CA ASP A 138 1.54 -33.65 9.09
C ASP A 138 1.03 -33.29 10.50
N ALA A 139 0.22 -34.17 11.08
CA ALA A 139 -0.53 -33.88 12.29
C ALA A 139 -0.32 -34.92 13.39
N ALA A 140 0.27 -34.47 14.50
CA ALA A 140 0.47 -35.27 15.70
C ALA A 140 -0.77 -35.31 16.60
N GLY A 141 -0.94 -36.41 17.34
CA GLY A 141 -1.98 -36.56 18.36
C GLY A 141 -3.29 -37.17 17.86
N ASN A 142 -4.23 -37.46 18.76
CA ASN A 142 -5.47 -38.20 18.45
C ASN A 142 -6.65 -37.27 18.10
N ALA A 143 -6.92 -37.07 16.81
CA ALA A 143 -8.05 -36.32 16.25
C ALA A 143 -8.26 -34.90 16.85
N THR A 144 -7.18 -34.25 17.29
CA THR A 144 -7.21 -32.91 17.89
C THR A 144 -7.01 -31.80 16.87
N ASN A 145 -6.49 -32.09 15.69
CA ASN A 145 -6.13 -31.06 14.70
C ASN A 145 -7.28 -30.76 13.76
N ARG A 146 -7.50 -29.49 13.45
CA ARG A 146 -8.38 -29.02 12.39
C ARG A 146 -7.72 -27.83 11.71
N ILE A 147 -7.71 -27.83 10.39
CA ILE A 147 -7.37 -26.68 9.58
C ILE A 147 -8.60 -26.18 8.87
N ASP A 148 -8.94 -24.93 9.12
CA ASP A 148 -9.83 -24.16 8.25
C ASP A 148 -8.95 -23.24 7.40
N TRP A 149 -9.21 -23.18 6.09
CA TRP A 149 -8.44 -22.31 5.20
C TRP A 149 -9.31 -21.41 4.36
N LYS A 150 -8.73 -20.27 3.99
CA LYS A 150 -9.29 -19.31 3.03
C LYS A 150 -8.21 -18.80 2.11
N ILE A 151 -8.53 -18.72 0.83
CA ILE A 151 -7.72 -18.09 -0.20
C ILE A 151 -8.42 -16.79 -0.60
N PHE A 152 -7.74 -15.66 -0.46
CA PHE A 152 -8.28 -14.33 -0.74
C PHE A 152 -7.59 -13.67 -1.94
N ALA A 153 -8.34 -12.87 -2.69
CA ALA A 153 -7.82 -11.94 -3.67
C ALA A 153 -7.39 -10.62 -3.01
N GLY A 154 -6.14 -10.19 -3.21
CA GLY A 154 -5.60 -8.93 -2.71
C GLY A 154 -5.15 -8.98 -1.25
N SER A 155 -6.13 -9.04 -0.34
CA SER A 155 -5.92 -8.98 1.11
C SER A 155 -6.87 -9.91 1.87
N LYS A 156 -6.70 -10.05 3.19
CA LYS A 156 -7.53 -10.93 4.06
C LYS A 156 -9.00 -10.51 4.16
N ILE A 157 -9.33 -9.31 3.68
CA ILE A 157 -10.70 -8.79 3.60
C ILE A 157 -11.22 -8.75 2.17
N GLY A 158 -10.41 -9.20 1.20
CA GLY A 158 -10.79 -9.26 -0.20
C GLY A 158 -11.73 -10.42 -0.51
N LYS A 159 -12.06 -10.57 -1.79
CA LYS A 159 -12.92 -11.66 -2.27
C LYS A 159 -12.30 -13.02 -1.96
N VAL A 160 -13.08 -13.90 -1.33
CA VAL A 160 -12.70 -15.31 -1.15
C VAL A 160 -12.71 -16.01 -2.51
N LEU A 161 -11.56 -16.52 -2.92
CA LEU A 161 -11.33 -17.28 -4.14
C LEU A 161 -11.60 -18.78 -3.94
N ALA A 162 -11.27 -19.30 -2.76
CA ALA A 162 -11.59 -20.66 -2.31
C ALA A 162 -11.51 -20.74 -0.77
N SER A 163 -12.13 -21.75 -0.19
CA SER A 163 -12.06 -22.02 1.25
C SER A 163 -12.44 -23.46 1.53
N GLY A 164 -11.99 -24.01 2.65
CA GLY A 164 -12.38 -25.34 3.09
C GLY A 164 -12.00 -25.64 4.52
N SER A 165 -12.24 -26.88 4.92
CA SER A 165 -11.88 -27.40 6.24
C SER A 165 -11.47 -28.85 6.14
N THR A 166 -10.47 -29.25 6.92
CA THR A 166 -10.13 -30.66 7.09
C THR A 166 -11.17 -31.41 7.93
N GLY A 167 -11.97 -30.70 8.72
CA GLY A 167 -12.57 -31.26 9.93
C GLY A 167 -11.49 -31.66 10.95
N ARG A 168 -11.87 -32.40 11.99
CA ARG A 168 -10.90 -32.96 12.95
C ARG A 168 -10.14 -34.13 12.33
N PHE A 169 -8.83 -34.18 12.52
CA PHE A 169 -7.97 -35.25 12.01
C PHE A 169 -6.70 -35.48 12.85
N SER A 170 -6.04 -36.58 12.55
CA SER A 170 -4.72 -37.02 13.04
C SER A 170 -3.99 -37.74 11.93
N GLY A 171 -2.66 -37.75 12.00
CA GLY A 171 -1.81 -38.29 10.93
C GLY A 171 -1.80 -37.40 9.69
N ASP A 172 -1.14 -37.90 8.66
CA ASP A 172 -0.84 -37.13 7.46
C ASP A 172 -2.04 -36.89 6.54
N ARG A 173 -2.07 -35.72 5.92
CA ARG A 173 -2.86 -35.40 4.75
C ARG A 173 -1.96 -34.89 3.65
N THR A 174 -1.71 -35.73 2.67
CA THR A 174 -0.95 -35.37 1.47
C THR A 174 -1.88 -34.82 0.39
N LYS A 175 -1.40 -33.82 -0.35
CA LYS A 175 -2.10 -33.12 -1.44
C LYS A 175 -3.52 -32.68 -1.07
N LEU A 176 -3.66 -32.05 0.09
CA LEU A 176 -4.93 -31.43 0.49
C LEU A 176 -5.31 -30.37 -0.53
N ASP A 177 -6.32 -30.66 -1.36
CA ASP A 177 -6.83 -29.74 -2.38
C ASP A 177 -7.46 -28.51 -1.73
N LEU A 178 -6.90 -27.34 -2.02
CA LEU A 178 -7.32 -26.07 -1.44
C LEU A 178 -8.52 -25.43 -2.15
N GLY A 179 -8.98 -26.02 -3.25
CA GLY A 179 -10.24 -25.66 -3.90
C GLY A 179 -10.16 -24.49 -4.88
N MET A 180 -8.98 -23.87 -5.10
CA MET A 180 -8.83 -22.81 -6.09
C MET A 180 -8.85 -23.40 -7.49
N ARG A 181 -9.63 -22.79 -8.40
CA ARG A 181 -9.85 -23.33 -9.77
C ARG A 181 -9.53 -22.35 -10.90
N LYS A 182 -9.40 -21.06 -10.59
CA LYS A 182 -9.16 -20.00 -11.60
C LYS A 182 -7.95 -19.19 -11.17
N PRO A 183 -7.06 -18.82 -12.10
CA PRO A 183 -5.93 -17.94 -11.79
C PRO A 183 -6.43 -16.58 -11.32
N HIS A 184 -5.73 -16.02 -10.35
CA HIS A 184 -5.90 -14.63 -9.96
C HIS A 184 -4.69 -13.81 -10.39
N HIS A 185 -4.91 -12.78 -11.21
CA HIS A 185 -3.87 -11.92 -11.78
C HIS A 185 -3.51 -10.72 -10.89
N GLY A 186 -3.56 -10.96 -9.58
CA GLY A 186 -3.23 -10.03 -8.51
C GLY A 186 -2.65 -10.80 -7.34
N VAL A 187 -2.41 -10.12 -6.23
CA VAL A 187 -1.94 -10.77 -5.00
C VAL A 187 -2.94 -11.85 -4.56
N VAL A 188 -2.45 -13.01 -4.14
CA VAL A 188 -3.25 -14.07 -3.51
C VAL A 188 -2.76 -14.28 -2.08
N ILE A 189 -3.68 -14.38 -1.12
CA ILE A 189 -3.37 -14.67 0.28
C ILE A 189 -3.99 -16.02 0.66
N LEU A 190 -3.19 -16.97 1.15
CA LEU A 190 -3.66 -18.18 1.81
C LEU A 190 -3.55 -18.00 3.33
N GLU A 191 -4.67 -18.10 4.02
CA GLU A 191 -4.79 -18.18 5.48
C GLU A 191 -5.10 -19.63 5.86
N LEU A 192 -4.33 -20.19 6.80
CA LEU A 192 -4.67 -21.43 7.50
C LEU A 192 -4.89 -21.11 8.97
N ALA A 193 -6.04 -21.51 9.51
CA ALA A 193 -6.38 -21.41 10.93
C ALA A 193 -6.38 -22.82 11.54
N HIS A 194 -5.44 -23.06 12.45
CA HIS A 194 -5.26 -24.33 13.14
C HIS A 194 -5.94 -24.32 14.50
N THR A 195 -6.83 -25.28 14.70
CA THR A 195 -7.46 -25.62 15.97
C THR A 195 -6.87 -26.96 16.42
N GLY A 196 -6.31 -27.03 17.63
CA GLY A 196 -5.65 -28.23 18.13
C GLY A 196 -4.58 -28.00 19.20
N GLY A 197 -3.75 -29.01 19.42
CA GLY A 197 -2.63 -28.93 20.34
C GLY A 197 -1.55 -28.00 19.80
N ARG A 198 -0.90 -27.25 20.69
CA ARG A 198 0.25 -26.44 20.29
C ARG A 198 1.37 -27.38 19.79
N THR A 199 2.00 -27.04 18.68
CA THR A 199 3.06 -27.78 17.98
C THR A 199 2.64 -29.18 17.54
N SER A 200 1.34 -29.40 17.30
CA SER A 200 0.82 -30.69 16.84
C SER A 200 0.48 -30.73 15.36
N LEU A 201 0.80 -29.67 14.61
CA LEU A 201 0.58 -29.61 13.17
C LEU A 201 1.73 -28.94 12.46
N ALA A 202 2.01 -29.48 11.29
CA ALA A 202 3.00 -29.07 10.33
C ALA A 202 2.38 -28.80 8.96
N VAL A 203 2.95 -27.84 8.22
CA VAL A 203 2.59 -27.55 6.82
C VAL A 203 3.83 -27.68 5.94
N ASP A 204 3.72 -28.43 4.84
CA ASP A 204 4.76 -28.58 3.82
C ASP A 204 4.18 -28.73 2.40
N ASN A 205 5.04 -28.86 1.39
CA ASN A 205 4.68 -29.15 -0.01
C ASN A 205 3.58 -28.24 -0.58
N LEU A 206 3.68 -26.93 -0.33
CA LEU A 206 2.70 -25.97 -0.83
C LEU A 206 2.83 -25.83 -2.36
N ASP A 207 1.84 -26.36 -3.06
CA ASP A 207 1.75 -26.45 -4.51
C ASP A 207 0.98 -25.24 -5.08
N PHE A 208 1.59 -24.52 -6.03
CA PHE A 208 0.97 -23.46 -6.78
C PHE A 208 1.51 -23.32 -8.21
N ASP A 209 0.71 -22.73 -9.09
CA ASP A 209 1.06 -22.46 -10.48
C ASP A 209 1.15 -20.96 -10.77
N GLU A 210 2.10 -20.55 -11.61
CA GLU A 210 2.03 -19.28 -12.33
C GLU A 210 1.30 -19.46 -13.65
N VAL A 211 0.39 -18.52 -13.94
CA VAL A 211 -0.41 -18.56 -15.17
C VAL A 211 -0.17 -17.26 -15.94
N PRO A 212 0.50 -17.31 -17.11
CA PRO A 212 0.59 -16.16 -17.99
C PRO A 212 -0.82 -15.63 -18.30
N ALA A 213 -1.02 -14.32 -18.15
CA ALA A 213 -2.26 -13.69 -18.52
C ALA A 213 -2.44 -13.82 -20.04
N VAL A 214 -3.49 -14.52 -20.46
CA VAL A 214 -3.89 -14.50 -21.87
C VAL A 214 -4.35 -13.07 -22.19
N PRO A 215 -3.69 -12.34 -23.10
CA PRO A 215 -4.07 -10.98 -23.42
C PRO A 215 -5.54 -10.93 -23.90
N GLY A 216 -6.45 -10.38 -23.07
CA GLY A 216 -7.87 -10.24 -23.39
C GLY A 216 -8.84 -11.21 -22.70
N SER A 217 -8.38 -12.11 -21.82
CA SER A 217 -9.27 -13.08 -21.15
C SER A 217 -10.06 -12.48 -19.98
N GLU A 218 -9.41 -11.75 -19.07
CA GLU A 218 -10.04 -11.22 -17.85
C GLU A 218 -10.54 -9.78 -18.02
N ILE A 219 -11.85 -9.61 -17.88
CA ILE A 219 -12.52 -8.30 -17.90
C ILE A 219 -12.25 -7.60 -16.57
N VAL A 220 -11.66 -6.42 -16.60
CA VAL A 220 -11.49 -5.58 -15.41
C VAL A 220 -12.72 -4.69 -15.21
N GLU A 221 -13.11 -4.49 -13.95
CA GLU A 221 -14.19 -3.59 -13.60
C GLU A 221 -13.68 -2.13 -13.57
N VAL A 222 -14.11 -1.34 -14.56
CA VAL A 222 -13.85 0.10 -14.60
C VAL A 222 -15.04 0.90 -14.06
N GLY A 223 -16.25 0.47 -14.42
CA GLY A 223 -17.50 1.15 -14.07
C GLY A 223 -17.47 2.64 -14.45
N HIS A 224 -17.97 3.48 -13.54
CA HIS A 224 -17.93 4.95 -13.65
C HIS A 224 -16.89 5.57 -12.72
N ARG A 225 -15.93 4.78 -12.24
CA ARG A 225 -14.85 5.28 -11.40
C ARG A 225 -13.72 5.77 -12.31
N LYS A 226 -13.15 6.93 -11.99
CA LYS A 226 -11.93 7.41 -12.66
C LYS A 226 -10.79 6.42 -12.42
N GLN A 227 -10.04 6.10 -13.46
CA GLN A 227 -8.93 5.15 -13.42
C GLN A 227 -7.61 5.91 -13.38
N LEU A 228 -6.94 5.84 -12.22
CA LEU A 228 -5.61 6.41 -12.01
C LEU A 228 -4.56 5.44 -12.53
N LEU A 229 -3.59 5.92 -13.32
CA LEU A 229 -2.58 5.06 -13.97
C LEU A 229 -1.33 4.83 -13.09
N VAL A 230 -1.54 4.87 -11.77
CA VAL A 230 -0.51 4.68 -10.74
C VAL A 230 0.02 3.24 -10.70
N ASP A 231 -0.80 2.28 -11.13
CA ASP A 231 -0.49 0.85 -11.13
C ASP A 231 -0.94 0.19 -12.45
N ASN A 232 -0.84 -1.15 -12.53
CA ASN A 232 -1.20 -1.91 -13.72
C ASN A 232 -2.64 -2.43 -13.71
N HIS A 233 -3.50 -2.02 -12.76
CA HIS A 233 -4.83 -2.61 -12.56
C HIS A 233 -5.66 -2.65 -13.85
N VAL A 234 -5.66 -1.55 -14.60
CA VAL A 234 -6.36 -1.42 -15.89
C VAL A 234 -5.45 -1.61 -17.11
N ILE A 235 -4.15 -1.87 -16.93
CA ILE A 235 -3.17 -1.85 -18.03
C ILE A 235 -2.77 -3.25 -18.45
N ALA A 236 -3.08 -3.62 -19.69
CA ALA A 236 -2.64 -4.87 -20.30
C ALA A 236 -1.21 -4.81 -20.84
N GLY A 237 -0.80 -3.66 -21.39
CA GLY A 237 0.54 -3.53 -21.97
C GLY A 237 0.95 -2.08 -22.18
N MET A 238 2.26 -1.85 -22.20
CA MET A 238 2.88 -0.54 -22.44
C MET A 238 4.09 -0.72 -23.36
N SER A 239 4.35 0.26 -24.21
CA SER A 239 5.55 0.33 -25.05
C SER A 239 6.09 1.75 -25.01
N ASN A 240 7.40 1.91 -24.79
CA ASN A 240 8.11 3.20 -24.70
C ASN A 240 7.49 4.22 -23.73
N LEU A 241 6.88 3.75 -22.64
CA LEU A 241 6.34 4.61 -21.57
C LEU A 241 7.05 4.33 -20.26
N LYS A 242 7.23 5.37 -19.44
CA LYS A 242 7.70 5.27 -18.06
C LYS A 242 6.67 5.85 -17.10
N ARG A 243 6.59 5.31 -15.89
CA ARG A 243 5.89 5.99 -14.80
C ARG A 243 6.78 7.10 -14.27
N GLU A 244 6.21 8.29 -14.10
CA GLU A 244 6.87 9.43 -13.47
C GLU A 244 6.05 9.91 -12.27
N LEU A 245 6.72 10.14 -11.14
CA LEU A 245 6.12 10.77 -9.96
C LEU A 245 5.76 12.23 -10.26
N GLY A 246 4.60 12.65 -9.77
CA GLY A 246 4.09 14.00 -9.88
C GLY A 246 5.00 15.03 -9.21
N ARG A 247 5.11 16.21 -9.82
CA ARG A 247 5.85 17.34 -9.25
C ARG A 247 4.89 18.32 -8.60
N VAL A 248 5.00 18.48 -7.28
CA VAL A 248 4.22 19.47 -6.54
C VAL A 248 4.80 20.88 -6.70
N THR A 249 3.97 21.89 -6.53
CA THR A 249 4.37 23.29 -6.39
C THR A 249 4.10 23.75 -4.96
N LYS A 250 5.14 24.05 -4.18
CA LYS A 250 4.98 24.69 -2.86
C LYS A 250 4.40 26.09 -3.06
N LEU A 251 3.32 26.40 -2.34
CA LEU A 251 2.72 27.73 -2.39
C LEU A 251 3.50 28.71 -1.50
N ASN A 252 3.09 29.99 -1.54
CA ASN A 252 3.68 31.06 -0.74
C ASN A 252 5.21 31.18 -0.91
N GLY A 253 5.73 30.87 -2.11
CA GLY A 253 7.17 30.86 -2.36
C GLY A 253 7.95 29.85 -1.52
N GLY A 254 7.30 28.80 -1.02
CA GLY A 254 7.90 27.84 -0.10
C GLY A 254 8.00 28.32 1.35
N LYS A 255 7.34 29.42 1.72
CA LYS A 255 7.20 29.89 3.11
C LYS A 255 6.00 29.22 3.77
N PRO A 256 5.99 29.07 5.11
CA PRO A 256 4.85 28.48 5.81
C PRO A 256 3.58 29.32 5.65
N VAL A 257 2.42 28.65 5.78
CA VAL A 257 1.07 29.26 5.79
C VAL A 257 0.45 29.30 7.18
N LEU A 258 0.99 28.52 8.13
CA LEU A 258 0.67 28.62 9.55
C LEU A 258 1.98 28.52 10.35
N VAL A 259 2.18 29.42 11.30
CA VAL A 259 3.36 29.51 12.16
C VAL A 259 2.94 29.60 13.63
N ARG A 260 3.91 29.44 14.53
CA ARG A 260 3.75 29.69 15.96
C ARG A 260 3.82 31.19 16.25
N ASP A 261 2.66 31.85 16.35
CA ASP A 261 2.54 33.31 16.54
C ASP A 261 1.65 33.71 17.73
N GLN A 262 1.14 32.73 18.49
CA GLN A 262 0.31 32.97 19.68
C GLN A 262 1.03 32.58 20.98
N PRO A 263 0.75 33.25 22.11
CA PRO A 263 1.46 33.05 23.38
C PRO A 263 1.21 31.67 24.03
N TRP A 264 0.12 30.97 23.69
CA TRP A 264 -0.16 29.61 24.16
C TRP A 264 0.52 28.52 23.32
N GLU A 265 1.12 28.89 22.19
CA GLU A 265 1.74 27.92 21.31
C GLU A 265 3.20 27.70 21.71
N ARG A 266 3.59 26.43 21.86
CA ARG A 266 4.99 26.01 22.05
C ARG A 266 5.53 25.24 20.85
N SER A 267 4.66 24.77 19.96
CA SER A 267 4.97 24.06 18.72
C SER A 267 3.94 24.43 17.65
N CYS A 268 4.26 24.21 16.38
CA CYS A 268 3.31 24.30 15.28
C CYS A 268 3.59 23.15 14.29
N THR A 269 3.55 21.92 14.80
CA THR A 269 3.74 20.70 14.02
C THR A 269 2.42 20.19 13.46
N TYR A 270 2.48 19.73 12.22
CA TYR A 270 1.37 19.10 11.53
C TYR A 270 1.53 17.58 11.53
N TYR A 271 1.22 16.97 12.68
CA TYR A 271 0.65 15.61 12.73
C TYR A 271 -0.87 15.68 12.53
N GLY A 272 -1.32 16.64 11.73
CA GLY A 272 -2.66 17.18 11.79
C GLY A 272 -3.50 16.82 10.58
N THR A 273 -4.77 17.22 10.67
CA THR A 273 -5.76 17.07 9.60
C THR A 273 -6.09 18.44 9.04
N ALA A 274 -6.27 18.53 7.73
CA ALA A 274 -6.95 19.65 7.10
C ALA A 274 -8.10 19.11 6.26
N LEU A 275 -9.30 19.64 6.47
CA LEU A 275 -10.50 19.25 5.74
C LEU A 275 -11.09 20.47 5.02
N HIS A 276 -11.92 20.20 4.02
CA HIS A 276 -12.78 21.21 3.41
C HIS A 276 -14.22 20.71 3.50
N ASP A 277 -15.07 21.44 4.21
CA ASP A 277 -16.46 21.03 4.51
C ASP A 277 -17.48 21.45 3.43
N GLY A 278 -17.02 22.16 2.40
CA GLY A 278 -17.85 22.73 1.33
C GLY A 278 -17.95 24.26 1.41
N GLN A 279 -17.71 24.84 2.57
CA GLN A 279 -17.74 26.28 2.81
C GLN A 279 -16.36 26.84 3.14
N LYS A 280 -15.58 26.14 3.96
CA LYS A 280 -14.26 26.58 4.41
C LYS A 280 -13.28 25.41 4.55
N PHE A 281 -12.01 25.76 4.55
CA PHE A 281 -10.93 24.91 5.01
C PHE A 281 -10.85 24.98 6.54
N GLN A 282 -10.60 23.84 7.16
CA GLN A 282 -10.42 23.68 8.59
C GLN A 282 -9.12 22.92 8.84
N MET A 283 -8.39 23.26 9.89
CA MET A 283 -7.12 22.63 10.23
C MET A 283 -7.03 22.38 11.73
N TRP A 284 -6.66 21.15 12.08
CA TRP A 284 -6.30 20.73 13.43
C TRP A 284 -4.80 20.52 13.47
N TYR A 285 -4.11 21.20 14.38
CA TYR A 285 -2.66 21.17 14.47
C TYR A 285 -2.17 21.12 15.91
N ARG A 286 -0.94 20.64 16.12
CA ARG A 286 -0.36 20.59 17.46
C ARG A 286 0.15 21.98 17.84
N ALA A 287 -0.51 22.64 18.78
CA ALA A 287 -0.17 23.98 19.26
C ALA A 287 0.85 23.94 20.41
N SER A 288 0.86 22.90 21.24
CA SER A 288 1.85 22.77 22.31
C SER A 288 2.16 21.31 22.62
N LEU A 289 3.39 21.05 23.09
CA LEU A 289 3.78 19.79 23.70
C LEU A 289 3.48 19.79 25.20
N GLU A 290 3.45 20.93 25.89
CA GLU A 290 3.13 20.94 27.33
C GLU A 290 2.46 22.28 27.74
N PRO A 291 1.22 22.28 28.28
CA PRO A 291 0.27 21.16 28.20
C PRO A 291 -0.02 20.85 26.72
N PHE A 292 -0.29 19.59 26.40
CA PHE A 292 -0.54 19.14 25.02
C PHE A 292 -1.82 19.78 24.48
N ALA A 293 -1.69 20.93 23.82
CA ALA A 293 -2.78 21.70 23.28
C ALA A 293 -2.96 21.38 21.79
N LEU A 294 -4.18 21.05 21.41
CA LEU A 294 -4.62 20.96 20.02
C LEU A 294 -5.17 22.32 19.61
N GLY A 295 -4.62 22.89 18.54
CA GLY A 295 -5.08 24.16 17.97
C GLY A 295 -5.97 23.93 16.76
N TYR A 296 -6.85 24.90 16.51
CA TYR A 296 -7.71 24.93 15.34
C TYR A 296 -7.50 26.20 14.52
N ALA A 297 -7.50 26.07 13.20
CA ALA A 297 -7.45 27.22 12.29
C ALA A 297 -8.48 27.03 11.16
N GLU A 298 -8.95 28.14 10.61
CA GLU A 298 -9.88 28.15 9.48
C GLU A 298 -9.38 29.04 8.34
N SER A 299 -9.77 28.71 7.10
CA SER A 299 -9.42 29.49 5.92
C SER A 299 -10.52 29.42 4.87
N ARG A 300 -10.75 30.52 4.15
CA ARG A 300 -11.67 30.54 3.00
C ARG A 300 -11.01 30.15 1.68
N ASP A 301 -9.69 30.21 1.62
CA ASP A 301 -8.91 30.02 0.38
C ASP A 301 -7.82 28.94 0.50
N GLY A 302 -7.64 28.36 1.69
CA GLY A 302 -6.64 27.34 1.99
C GLY A 302 -5.22 27.89 2.15
N ARG A 303 -5.04 29.22 2.09
CA ARG A 303 -3.71 29.87 2.15
C ARG A 303 -3.60 30.80 3.34
N ASN A 304 -4.63 31.61 3.55
CA ASN A 304 -4.69 32.58 4.63
C ASN A 304 -5.49 31.96 5.76
N TRP A 305 -4.81 31.62 6.85
CA TRP A 305 -5.38 30.93 8.00
C TRP A 305 -5.63 31.89 9.15
N ILE A 306 -6.81 31.77 9.76
CA ILE A 306 -7.22 32.51 10.95
C ILE A 306 -7.27 31.53 12.11
N LYS A 307 -6.73 31.94 13.27
CA LYS A 307 -6.85 31.22 14.54
C LYS A 307 -8.02 31.83 15.34
N PRO A 308 -9.25 31.28 15.23
CA PRO A 308 -10.43 31.91 15.82
C PRO A 308 -10.40 31.84 17.35
N LYS A 309 -11.04 32.80 18.01
CA LYS A 309 -11.21 32.80 19.47
C LYS A 309 -12.40 31.90 19.82
N LEU A 310 -12.13 30.66 20.21
CA LEU A 310 -13.14 29.62 20.37
C LEU A 310 -13.90 29.70 21.70
N GLY A 311 -13.32 30.31 22.73
CA GLY A 311 -13.97 30.42 24.05
C GLY A 311 -14.07 29.10 24.82
N LEU A 312 -13.26 28.09 24.45
CA LEU A 312 -13.37 26.72 24.96
C LEU A 312 -12.49 26.52 26.21
N VAL A 313 -11.17 26.64 26.06
CA VAL A 313 -10.17 26.33 27.09
C VAL A 313 -9.60 27.61 27.69
N GLU A 314 -9.42 27.65 29.02
CA GLU A 314 -8.76 28.77 29.69
C GLU A 314 -7.23 28.62 29.63
N PHE A 315 -6.54 29.68 29.20
CA PHE A 315 -5.08 29.78 29.21
C PHE A 315 -4.68 31.20 29.60
N GLY A 316 -3.80 31.33 30.60
CA GLY A 316 -3.32 32.65 31.05
C GLY A 316 -4.45 33.57 31.52
N GLY A 317 -5.48 33.03 32.16
CA GLY A 317 -6.64 33.79 32.68
C GLY A 317 -7.68 34.21 31.64
N THR A 318 -7.64 33.66 30.41
CA THR A 318 -8.60 33.99 29.36
C THR A 318 -8.93 32.79 28.47
N LYS A 319 -10.13 32.77 27.88
CA LYS A 319 -10.56 31.80 26.85
C LYS A 319 -10.45 32.32 25.42
N GLN A 320 -9.83 33.47 25.23
CA GLN A 320 -9.67 34.14 23.93
C GLN A 320 -8.51 33.52 23.12
N ASN A 321 -8.62 32.23 22.83
CA ASN A 321 -7.63 31.42 22.11
C ASN A 321 -8.31 30.41 21.18
N ASN A 322 -7.52 29.70 20.38
CA ASN A 322 -7.98 28.68 19.44
C ASN A 322 -7.71 27.24 19.90
N ILE A 323 -7.60 27.03 21.21
CA ILE A 323 -7.34 25.72 21.81
C ILE A 323 -8.65 24.93 21.85
N LEU A 324 -8.60 23.66 21.47
CA LEU A 324 -9.75 22.76 21.49
C LEU A 324 -10.01 22.17 22.87
N ASP A 325 -11.30 21.98 23.17
CA ASP A 325 -11.73 21.27 24.37
C ASP A 325 -11.63 19.77 24.11
N VAL A 326 -10.62 19.16 24.70
CA VAL A 326 -10.34 17.74 24.57
C VAL A 326 -10.49 17.07 25.92
N ASP A 327 -11.65 16.45 26.14
CA ASP A 327 -11.84 15.45 27.20
C ASP A 327 -11.16 14.10 26.84
N LEU A 328 -10.20 14.16 25.89
CA LEU A 328 -9.36 13.07 25.40
C LEU A 328 -8.08 12.92 26.24
N GLY A 329 -7.84 13.84 27.18
CA GLY A 329 -6.53 14.04 27.80
C GLY A 329 -5.51 14.66 26.84
N LEU A 330 -4.23 14.39 27.07
CA LEU A 330 -3.13 14.92 26.26
C LEU A 330 -3.14 14.24 24.86
N ALA A 331 -3.49 14.97 23.80
CA ALA A 331 -3.67 14.42 22.45
C ALA A 331 -2.38 14.45 21.61
N TYR A 332 -1.52 13.43 21.76
CA TYR A 332 -0.37 13.26 20.86
C TYR A 332 -0.82 12.85 19.46
N ALA A 333 -0.16 13.39 18.43
CA ALA A 333 -0.31 12.92 17.04
C ALA A 333 -1.78 12.79 16.57
N PHE A 334 -2.60 13.77 16.93
CA PHE A 334 -4.04 13.79 16.69
C PHE A 334 -4.37 13.88 15.19
N SER A 335 -5.21 12.97 14.71
CA SER A 335 -5.86 13.09 13.41
C SER A 335 -7.36 12.88 13.52
N CYS A 336 -8.10 13.49 12.61
CA CYS A 336 -9.53 13.27 12.46
C CYS A 336 -9.97 13.19 10.99
N PHE A 337 -11.19 12.73 10.77
CA PHE A 337 -11.89 12.75 9.50
C PHE A 337 -13.40 12.94 9.72
N ILE A 338 -14.11 13.31 8.67
CA ILE A 338 -15.59 13.28 8.65
C ILE A 338 -15.99 11.91 8.12
N ASP A 339 -16.80 11.19 8.88
CA ASP A 339 -17.30 9.89 8.47
C ASP A 339 -18.51 10.05 7.54
N PRO A 340 -18.42 9.67 6.26
CA PRO A 340 -19.51 9.85 5.30
C PRO A 340 -20.69 8.89 5.53
N HIS A 341 -20.55 7.85 6.36
CA HIS A 341 -21.62 6.87 6.67
C HIS A 341 -22.22 7.05 8.04
N GLU A 342 -21.69 7.97 8.84
CA GLU A 342 -22.24 8.20 10.16
C GLU A 342 -23.62 8.88 10.05
N THR A 343 -24.61 8.26 10.67
CA THR A 343 -25.98 8.77 10.72
C THR A 343 -26.27 9.51 12.01
N ASP A 344 -25.49 9.23 13.06
CA ASP A 344 -25.56 9.96 14.32
C ASP A 344 -24.76 11.26 14.24
N PRO A 345 -25.42 12.44 14.28
CA PRO A 345 -24.73 13.72 14.14
C PRO A 345 -23.70 13.97 15.24
N ALA A 346 -23.80 13.32 16.41
CA ALA A 346 -22.79 13.44 17.47
C ALA A 346 -21.47 12.71 17.15
N HIS A 347 -21.49 11.84 16.15
CA HIS A 347 -20.34 11.03 15.71
C HIS A 347 -19.82 11.44 14.33
N ARG A 348 -20.32 12.54 13.76
CA ARG A 348 -19.98 13.04 12.42
C ARG A 348 -18.48 13.10 12.17
N TYR A 349 -17.73 13.60 13.14
CA TYR A 349 -16.28 13.58 13.14
C TYR A 349 -15.79 12.43 14.02
N LYS A 350 -14.75 11.75 13.56
CA LYS A 350 -14.06 10.70 14.31
C LYS A 350 -12.57 10.99 14.32
N CYS A 351 -11.89 10.66 15.42
CA CYS A 351 -10.48 10.95 15.60
C CYS A 351 -9.68 9.78 16.17
N CYS A 352 -8.36 9.90 16.03
CA CYS A 352 -7.36 9.08 16.69
C CYS A 352 -6.30 9.99 17.33
N TRP A 353 -5.80 9.60 18.51
CA TRP A 353 -4.63 10.22 19.14
C TRP A 353 -3.81 9.19 19.90
N GLY A 354 -2.57 9.54 20.21
CA GLY A 354 -1.69 8.79 21.09
C GLY A 354 -1.95 9.09 22.56
N HIS A 355 -2.17 8.06 23.36
CA HIS A 355 -2.23 8.19 24.81
C HIS A 355 -0.86 8.64 25.36
N PRO A 356 -0.78 9.71 26.17
CA PRO A 356 0.48 10.35 26.55
C PRO A 356 1.42 9.47 27.38
N ARG A 357 0.85 8.66 28.27
CA ARG A 357 1.61 7.76 29.16
C ARG A 357 1.81 6.36 28.58
N LYS A 358 0.75 5.79 27.98
CA LYS A 358 0.74 4.39 27.49
C LYS A 358 1.38 4.26 26.10
N ILE A 359 1.44 5.34 25.31
CA ILE A 359 1.99 5.38 23.93
C ILE A 359 1.25 4.37 23.02
N ARG A 360 -0.08 4.40 23.12
CA ARG A 360 -1.02 3.52 22.40
C ARG A 360 -2.16 4.36 21.85
N ALA A 361 -2.83 3.90 20.80
CA ALA A 361 -3.85 4.70 20.13
C ALA A 361 -5.15 4.72 20.94
N CYS A 362 -5.74 5.89 21.10
CA CYS A 362 -7.09 6.12 21.60
C CYS A 362 -7.94 6.71 20.47
N LEU A 363 -9.26 6.63 20.60
CA LEU A 363 -10.23 7.05 19.59
C LEU A 363 -11.34 7.88 20.20
N GLY A 364 -11.97 8.74 19.40
CA GLY A 364 -13.03 9.62 19.88
C GLY A 364 -13.90 10.14 18.75
N HIS A 365 -14.91 10.92 19.11
CA HIS A 365 -15.87 11.48 18.17
C HIS A 365 -16.30 12.90 18.55
N SER A 366 -16.90 13.60 17.60
CA SER A 366 -17.39 14.96 17.77
C SER A 366 -18.49 15.29 16.76
N ALA A 367 -19.42 16.17 17.16
CA ALA A 367 -20.43 16.72 16.27
C ALA A 367 -19.89 17.89 15.41
N ASP A 368 -19.01 18.70 15.99
CA ASP A 368 -18.53 19.97 15.42
C ASP A 368 -17.03 19.98 15.09
N GLY A 369 -16.31 18.93 15.49
CA GLY A 369 -14.85 18.83 15.35
C GLY A 369 -14.07 19.70 16.34
N LEU A 370 -14.74 20.36 17.28
CA LEU A 370 -14.13 21.28 18.25
C LEU A 370 -14.17 20.72 19.68
N ARG A 371 -15.24 20.00 20.02
CA ARG A 371 -15.43 19.32 21.31
C ARG A 371 -15.42 17.82 21.11
N TRP A 372 -14.46 17.15 21.73
CA TRP A 372 -14.23 15.72 21.47
C TRP A 372 -14.56 14.85 22.67
N THR A 373 -15.34 13.81 22.43
CA THR A 373 -15.69 12.78 23.42
C THR A 373 -14.90 11.50 23.12
N PRO A 374 -14.22 10.91 24.11
CA PRO A 374 -13.47 9.67 23.89
C PRO A 374 -14.39 8.45 23.75
N TYR A 375 -14.04 7.55 22.82
CA TYR A 375 -14.49 6.16 22.91
C TYR A 375 -13.73 5.44 24.03
N ASN A 376 -14.27 4.31 24.48
CA ASN A 376 -13.61 3.43 25.46
C ASN A 376 -13.15 4.17 26.73
N ASN A 377 -13.89 5.20 27.16
CA ASN A 377 -13.54 6.05 28.32
C ASN A 377 -12.11 6.63 28.27
N GLY A 378 -11.58 6.88 27.07
CA GLY A 378 -10.24 7.43 26.86
C GLY A 378 -9.12 6.39 26.93
N GLU A 379 -9.44 5.12 27.17
CA GLU A 379 -8.48 4.04 27.25
C GLU A 379 -8.03 3.56 25.85
N PRO A 380 -6.74 3.17 25.68
CA PRO A 380 -6.24 2.78 24.38
C PRO A 380 -6.91 1.53 23.80
N VAL A 381 -7.00 1.50 22.48
CA VAL A 381 -7.62 0.42 21.69
C VAL A 381 -6.60 -0.42 20.91
N THR A 382 -5.31 -0.06 20.97
CA THR A 382 -4.23 -0.78 20.30
C THR A 382 -3.05 -1.08 21.22
N GLY A 383 -2.14 -1.95 20.78
CA GLY A 383 -0.80 -2.09 21.38
C GLY A 383 0.12 -0.91 21.03
N ARG A 384 1.33 -0.90 21.59
CA ARG A 384 2.34 0.11 21.21
C ARG A 384 2.73 -0.03 19.72
N ALA A 385 3.17 1.02 19.05
CA ALA A 385 3.42 2.39 19.53
C ALA A 385 2.60 3.41 18.70
N ALA A 386 1.91 4.35 19.37
CA ALA A 386 1.05 5.34 18.71
C ALA A 386 1.36 6.80 19.13
N ASP A 387 2.61 7.09 19.46
CA ASP A 387 3.14 8.43 19.76
C ASP A 387 3.53 9.25 18.52
N THR A 388 3.43 8.66 17.32
CA THR A 388 3.59 9.32 16.02
C THR A 388 2.27 9.33 15.24
N HIS A 389 2.24 9.97 14.06
CA HIS A 389 1.01 10.13 13.26
C HIS A 389 0.28 8.80 13.12
N SER A 390 -0.89 8.71 13.74
CA SER A 390 -1.80 7.56 13.67
C SER A 390 -3.12 8.04 13.08
N GLN A 391 -3.80 7.18 12.33
CA GLN A 391 -4.99 7.58 11.58
C GLN A 391 -6.09 6.54 11.65
N LEU A 392 -7.28 7.01 12.00
CA LEU A 392 -8.55 6.32 11.80
C LEU A 392 -9.21 6.83 10.51
N MET A 393 -9.79 5.92 9.73
CA MET A 393 -10.56 6.26 8.52
C MET A 393 -11.57 5.16 8.18
N TRP A 394 -12.58 5.48 7.37
CA TRP A 394 -13.51 4.51 6.79
C TRP A 394 -13.07 4.10 5.39
N ASP A 395 -12.93 2.80 5.14
CA ASP A 395 -12.69 2.23 3.80
C ASP A 395 -14.00 1.86 3.12
N GLU A 396 -14.34 2.62 2.08
CA GLU A 396 -15.57 2.47 1.30
C GLU A 396 -15.69 1.12 0.57
N ASP A 397 -14.58 0.65 0.00
CA ASP A 397 -14.58 -0.55 -0.82
C ASP A 397 -14.63 -1.80 0.06
N ALA A 398 -13.92 -1.76 1.20
CA ALA A 398 -13.89 -2.87 2.16
C ALA A 398 -15.01 -2.83 3.21
N LYS A 399 -15.70 -1.69 3.36
CA LYS A 399 -16.77 -1.47 4.35
C LYS A 399 -16.33 -1.73 5.80
N VAL A 400 -15.15 -1.23 6.15
CA VAL A 400 -14.58 -1.34 7.49
C VAL A 400 -13.87 -0.05 7.88
N TYR A 401 -13.78 0.22 9.18
CA TYR A 401 -12.82 1.20 9.68
C TYR A 401 -11.41 0.62 9.59
N ARG A 402 -10.45 1.47 9.22
CA ARG A 402 -9.03 1.20 9.28
C ARG A 402 -8.36 2.06 10.33
N LEU A 403 -7.41 1.45 11.04
CA LEU A 403 -6.52 2.14 11.96
C LEU A 403 -5.08 1.85 11.60
N PHE A 404 -4.38 2.91 11.23
CA PHE A 404 -2.97 2.91 10.87
C PHE A 404 -2.15 3.50 12.04
N THR A 405 -1.25 2.70 12.61
CA THR A 405 -0.34 3.13 13.68
C THR A 405 1.10 2.74 13.35
N ARG A 406 2.05 3.32 14.09
CA ARG A 406 3.42 2.78 14.16
C ARG A 406 3.43 1.45 14.93
N THR A 407 4.50 0.68 14.75
CA THR A 407 4.86 -0.47 15.60
C THR A 407 6.37 -0.53 15.81
N ASP A 408 6.80 -1.17 16.90
CA ASP A 408 8.21 -1.28 17.30
C ASP A 408 8.79 -2.65 16.93
N TYR A 409 9.97 -2.64 16.32
CA TYR A 409 10.72 -3.85 15.94
C TYR A 409 12.07 -3.98 16.65
N GLN A 410 12.48 -3.01 17.48
CA GLN A 410 13.80 -3.03 18.13
C GLN A 410 14.06 -4.33 18.90
N ARG A 411 13.14 -4.71 19.80
CA ARG A 411 13.29 -5.92 20.63
C ARG A 411 13.31 -7.18 19.77
N PHE A 412 12.42 -7.23 18.78
CA PHE A 412 12.31 -8.35 17.84
C PHE A 412 13.61 -8.54 17.05
N LEU A 413 14.22 -7.46 16.57
CA LEU A 413 15.47 -7.49 15.80
C LEU A 413 16.73 -7.53 16.66
N ARG A 414 16.61 -7.43 17.99
CA ARG A 414 17.74 -7.19 18.92
C ARG A 414 18.63 -6.03 18.45
N ALA A 415 18.01 -4.99 17.89
CA ALA A 415 18.72 -3.85 17.34
C ALA A 415 19.22 -2.91 18.44
N GLU A 416 20.38 -2.30 18.20
CA GLU A 416 20.99 -1.30 19.10
C GLU A 416 20.27 0.06 19.12
N MET A 417 19.22 0.21 18.32
CA MET A 417 18.46 1.45 18.19
C MET A 417 16.96 1.15 18.05
N GLU A 418 16.13 2.17 18.24
CA GLU A 418 14.70 2.07 17.94
C GLU A 418 14.51 1.75 16.45
N VAL A 419 13.75 0.68 16.16
CA VAL A 419 13.37 0.31 14.79
C VAL A 419 11.86 0.44 14.65
N ARG A 420 11.46 1.34 13.75
CA ARG A 420 10.06 1.72 13.54
C ARG A 420 9.52 1.09 12.27
N GLY A 421 8.30 0.58 12.38
CA GLY A 421 7.51 0.12 11.25
C GLY A 421 6.07 0.58 11.36
N HIS A 422 5.23 -0.04 10.55
CA HIS A 422 3.83 0.28 10.39
C HIS A 422 2.95 -0.91 10.76
N ARG A 423 1.75 -0.63 11.28
CA ARG A 423 0.69 -1.60 11.54
C ARG A 423 -0.65 -1.07 11.04
N GLY A 424 -1.32 -1.86 10.21
CA GLY A 424 -2.70 -1.63 9.75
C GLY A 424 -3.66 -2.62 10.39
N MET A 425 -4.78 -2.11 10.89
CA MET A 425 -5.82 -2.90 11.55
C MET A 425 -7.20 -2.51 11.00
N THR A 426 -8.17 -3.40 11.12
CA THR A 426 -9.55 -3.18 10.69
C THR A 426 -10.55 -3.42 11.82
N ASN A 427 -11.64 -2.65 11.84
CA ASN A 427 -12.77 -2.85 12.75
C ASN A 427 -14.08 -2.57 11.98
N PRO A 428 -15.07 -3.47 11.96
CA PRO A 428 -16.32 -3.25 11.24
C PRO A 428 -17.31 -2.32 11.96
N ASP A 429 -17.23 -2.17 13.28
CA ASP A 429 -18.18 -1.41 14.10
C ASP A 429 -17.49 -0.75 15.30
N LEU A 430 -17.00 0.47 15.06
CA LEU A 430 -16.30 1.25 16.06
C LEU A 430 -17.18 1.65 17.25
N LYS A 431 -18.47 1.94 17.03
CA LYS A 431 -19.36 2.45 18.08
C LYS A 431 -19.68 1.35 19.08
N ARG A 432 -19.97 0.14 18.59
CA ARG A 432 -20.33 -0.99 19.43
C ARG A 432 -19.11 -1.56 20.16
N ASN A 433 -18.01 -1.76 19.45
CA ASN A 433 -16.82 -2.45 19.95
C ASN A 433 -15.53 -1.70 19.58
N PRO A 434 -15.21 -0.57 20.23
CA PRO A 434 -14.06 0.28 19.84
C PRO A 434 -12.69 -0.40 19.98
N THR A 435 -12.62 -1.55 20.66
CA THR A 435 -11.40 -2.33 20.91
C THR A 435 -11.23 -3.57 20.01
N ASP A 436 -12.24 -3.96 19.23
CA ASP A 436 -12.23 -5.19 18.41
C ASP A 436 -11.46 -5.01 17.09
N TRP A 437 -10.18 -4.67 17.20
CA TRP A 437 -9.28 -4.45 16.06
C TRP A 437 -8.64 -5.75 15.60
N LYS A 438 -8.87 -6.10 14.34
CA LYS A 438 -8.19 -7.21 13.68
C LYS A 438 -6.92 -6.71 13.01
N LEU A 439 -5.79 -7.32 13.35
CA LEU A 439 -4.51 -7.05 12.70
C LEU A 439 -4.55 -7.55 11.25
N GLY A 440 -4.41 -6.64 10.28
CA GLY A 440 -4.24 -7.00 8.88
C GLY A 440 -2.78 -7.36 8.60
N ARG A 441 -1.93 -6.32 8.56
CA ARG A 441 -0.47 -6.45 8.35
C ARG A 441 0.30 -5.48 9.25
N HIS A 442 1.47 -5.92 9.69
CA HIS A 442 2.51 -5.03 10.17
C HIS A 442 3.82 -5.31 9.43
N TRP A 443 4.63 -4.27 9.20
CA TRP A 443 5.88 -4.39 8.45
C TRP A 443 6.84 -3.24 8.78
N TYR A 444 8.11 -3.41 8.43
CA TYR A 444 9.14 -2.35 8.45
C TYR A 444 9.94 -2.45 7.15
N PHE A 445 10.72 -1.41 6.81
CA PHE A 445 11.62 -1.50 5.66
C PHE A 445 12.74 -2.50 5.93
N ASN A 446 12.77 -3.56 5.13
CA ASN A 446 13.65 -4.72 5.32
C ASN A 446 14.14 -5.32 4.00
N ARG A 447 14.17 -4.53 2.92
CA ARG A 447 14.67 -4.97 1.61
C ARG A 447 16.15 -5.33 1.65
N GLU A 448 16.90 -4.70 2.56
CA GLU A 448 18.33 -4.94 2.77
C GLU A 448 18.64 -5.29 4.24
N PRO A 449 19.69 -6.09 4.53
CA PRO A 449 20.14 -6.34 5.89
C PRO A 449 20.40 -5.04 6.64
N LYS A 450 19.81 -4.91 7.83
CA LYS A 450 19.89 -3.71 8.68
C LYS A 450 19.45 -2.42 7.96
N GLU A 451 18.52 -2.51 7.02
CA GLU A 451 17.96 -1.33 6.34
C GLU A 451 17.44 -0.27 7.33
N TYR A 452 17.00 -0.68 8.53
CA TYR A 452 16.58 0.22 9.60
C TYR A 452 17.63 1.28 10.01
N ARG A 453 18.93 1.08 9.70
CA ARG A 453 19.97 2.11 9.89
C ARG A 453 19.98 3.15 8.77
N ARG A 454 19.52 2.79 7.58
CA ARG A 454 19.43 3.66 6.41
C ARG A 454 18.07 4.36 6.36
N ARG A 455 16.98 3.64 6.63
CA ARG A 455 15.62 4.13 6.50
C ARG A 455 14.63 3.38 7.40
N GLN A 456 13.75 4.11 8.06
CA GLN A 456 12.63 3.56 8.83
C GLN A 456 11.30 4.21 8.44
N VAL A 457 10.18 3.57 8.78
CA VAL A 457 8.85 4.20 8.70
C VAL A 457 8.63 4.96 10.01
N TYR A 458 8.77 6.28 9.99
CA TYR A 458 8.51 7.09 11.20
C TYR A 458 7.01 7.09 11.56
N SER A 459 6.19 7.28 10.54
CA SER A 459 4.74 7.16 10.57
C SER A 459 4.20 7.03 9.15
N MET A 460 2.98 6.54 9.02
CA MET A 460 2.28 6.42 7.75
C MET A 460 0.79 6.64 7.97
N SER A 461 0.22 7.55 7.19
CA SER A 461 -1.23 7.71 6.99
C SER A 461 -1.61 7.19 5.60
N ASP A 462 -2.89 7.16 5.30
CA ASP A 462 -3.45 6.74 4.02
C ASP A 462 -4.49 7.75 3.55
N TRP A 463 -4.52 7.95 2.23
CA TRP A 463 -5.52 8.75 1.56
C TRP A 463 -6.09 7.94 0.40
N MET A 464 -7.36 7.59 0.49
CA MET A 464 -8.05 6.88 -0.57
C MET A 464 -8.59 7.86 -1.62
N TYR A 465 -8.28 7.60 -2.88
CA TYR A 465 -8.74 8.40 -3.99
C TYR A 465 -9.01 7.53 -5.21
N HIS A 466 -10.27 7.49 -5.65
CA HIS A 466 -10.73 6.68 -6.78
C HIS A 466 -10.30 5.19 -6.74
N GLY A 467 -10.49 4.53 -5.60
CA GLY A 467 -10.20 3.10 -5.45
C GLY A 467 -8.72 2.74 -5.39
N VAL A 468 -7.89 3.74 -5.06
CA VAL A 468 -6.45 3.58 -4.81
C VAL A 468 -6.19 4.13 -3.41
N HIS A 469 -5.44 3.35 -2.63
CA HIS A 469 -4.85 3.80 -1.37
C HIS A 469 -3.51 4.47 -1.67
N PHE A 470 -3.31 5.67 -1.12
CA PHE A 470 -2.03 6.38 -1.16
C PHE A 470 -1.48 6.46 0.26
N ALA A 471 -0.54 5.57 0.58
CA ALA A 471 0.22 5.65 1.82
C ALA A 471 1.07 6.92 1.78
N LEU A 472 0.84 7.82 2.74
CA LEU A 472 1.59 9.04 2.94
C LEU A 472 2.64 8.77 4.03
N ILE A 473 3.88 8.55 3.60
CA ILE A 473 4.93 7.98 4.45
C ILE A 473 5.92 9.06 4.90
N SER A 474 6.14 9.14 6.21
CA SER A 474 7.31 9.80 6.78
C SER A 474 8.49 8.83 6.78
N GLY A 475 9.35 8.92 5.77
CA GLY A 475 10.58 8.12 5.70
C GLY A 475 11.67 8.75 6.56
N PHE A 476 12.12 8.03 7.59
CA PHE A 476 13.20 8.47 8.48
C PHE A 476 14.54 7.99 7.96
N ASP A 477 15.28 8.88 7.31
CA ASP A 477 16.54 8.54 6.66
C ASP A 477 17.71 8.80 7.61
N TYR A 478 18.56 7.78 7.76
CA TYR A 478 19.70 7.72 8.68
C TYR A 478 19.37 8.15 10.12
N PRO A 479 18.42 7.48 10.79
CA PRO A 479 18.00 7.85 12.14
C PRO A 479 19.16 7.85 13.13
N GLN A 480 19.21 8.86 14.02
CA GLN A 480 20.23 9.06 15.05
C GLN A 480 21.66 9.32 14.52
N ASP A 481 21.83 9.51 13.22
CA ASP A 481 23.13 9.81 12.62
C ASP A 481 23.35 11.33 12.54
N HIS A 482 24.10 11.85 13.50
CA HIS A 482 24.44 13.28 13.58
C HIS A 482 25.84 13.62 13.04
N SER A 483 26.42 12.73 12.22
CA SER A 483 27.80 12.88 11.70
C SER A 483 28.04 14.14 10.85
N GLU A 484 26.98 14.82 10.40
CA GLU A 484 27.06 16.04 9.58
C GLU A 484 27.38 17.33 10.37
N GLY A 485 27.48 17.24 11.71
CA GLY A 485 27.84 18.36 12.59
C GLY A 485 26.80 18.67 13.67
N PRO A 486 26.98 19.75 14.44
CA PRO A 486 26.02 20.20 15.46
C PRO A 486 24.75 20.80 14.82
N ARG A 487 23.86 21.36 15.63
CA ARG A 487 22.68 22.11 15.18
C ARG A 487 23.07 23.21 14.18
N ASP A 488 22.39 23.28 13.04
CA ASP A 488 22.60 24.28 11.99
C ASP A 488 21.27 24.59 11.27
N LEU A 489 20.80 25.83 11.39
CA LEU A 489 19.52 26.29 10.81
C LEU A 489 19.64 26.74 9.35
N GLN A 490 20.85 26.82 8.81
CA GLN A 490 21.12 27.25 7.44
C GLN A 490 21.50 26.08 6.55
N LYS A 491 22.52 25.31 6.95
CA LYS A 491 22.98 24.15 6.18
C LYS A 491 21.94 23.04 6.20
N ARG A 492 21.57 22.54 5.02
CA ARG A 492 20.68 21.38 4.90
C ARG A 492 21.41 20.09 5.26
N HIS A 493 20.78 19.27 6.07
CA HIS A 493 21.27 17.94 6.46
C HIS A 493 20.72 16.86 5.52
N GLU A 494 21.42 15.74 5.40
CA GLU A 494 20.96 14.56 4.67
C GLU A 494 20.82 13.32 5.58
N ARG A 495 21.15 13.45 6.88
CA ARG A 495 21.06 12.39 7.88
C ARG A 495 20.23 12.82 9.09
N ASP A 496 19.55 11.85 9.71
CA ASP A 496 18.54 12.07 10.76
C ASP A 496 17.37 12.99 10.29
N VAL A 497 16.94 12.78 9.04
CA VAL A 497 15.95 13.61 8.32
C VAL A 497 14.66 12.86 8.05
N LEU A 498 13.56 13.60 7.85
CA LEU A 498 12.26 13.04 7.49
C LEU A 498 11.84 13.50 6.10
N ASN A 499 11.63 12.55 5.20
CA ASN A 499 11.18 12.76 3.83
C ASN A 499 9.72 12.31 3.66
N PHE A 500 8.92 13.08 2.92
CA PHE A 500 7.54 12.71 2.58
C PHE A 500 7.50 11.92 1.28
N TYR A 501 7.42 10.59 1.41
CA TYR A 501 7.21 9.67 0.29
C TYR A 501 5.73 9.27 0.14
N ILE A 502 5.40 8.73 -1.04
CA ILE A 502 4.15 7.98 -1.22
C ILE A 502 4.42 6.54 -1.62
N ALA A 503 3.49 5.66 -1.27
CA ALA A 503 3.33 4.34 -1.85
C ALA A 503 1.87 4.13 -2.26
N THR A 504 1.61 3.29 -3.26
CA THR A 504 0.26 3.06 -3.77
C THR A 504 -0.17 1.62 -3.58
N GLY A 505 -1.44 1.42 -3.23
CA GLY A 505 -2.06 0.12 -3.01
C GLY A 505 -3.54 0.13 -3.40
N ARG A 506 -4.19 -1.03 -3.29
CA ARG A 506 -5.64 -1.18 -3.56
C ARG A 506 -6.45 -1.80 -2.44
N ASP A 507 -5.80 -2.13 -1.32
CA ASP A 507 -6.42 -2.87 -0.24
C ASP A 507 -5.99 -2.38 1.16
N GLY A 508 -5.26 -1.27 1.24
CA GLY A 508 -4.75 -0.69 2.49
C GLY A 508 -3.72 -1.55 3.23
N GLU A 509 -3.25 -2.66 2.65
CA GLU A 509 -2.28 -3.57 3.26
C GLU A 509 -1.02 -3.74 2.40
N ASN A 510 -1.19 -3.63 1.08
CA ASN A 510 -0.20 -3.94 0.08
C ASN A 510 0.18 -2.72 -0.72
N TRP A 511 1.46 -2.39 -0.64
CA TRP A 511 1.98 -1.10 -1.04
C TRP A 511 3.13 -1.29 -2.03
N ASP A 512 3.08 -0.54 -3.13
CA ASP A 512 4.20 -0.37 -4.03
C ASP A 512 5.08 0.79 -3.55
N PHE A 513 6.26 0.44 -3.04
CA PHE A 513 7.25 1.36 -2.48
C PHE A 513 8.27 1.87 -3.52
N GLN A 514 8.01 1.76 -4.83
CA GLN A 514 8.96 2.16 -5.87
C GLN A 514 9.53 3.58 -5.66
N TRP A 515 8.71 4.55 -5.23
CA TRP A 515 9.15 5.93 -5.01
C TRP A 515 10.01 6.11 -3.75
N VAL A 516 9.71 5.34 -2.69
CA VAL A 516 10.56 5.28 -1.49
C VAL A 516 11.95 4.78 -1.88
N TYR A 517 12.02 3.65 -2.59
CA TYR A 517 13.30 3.04 -2.95
C TYR A 517 14.04 3.76 -4.07
N ALA A 518 13.34 4.55 -4.89
CA ALA A 518 13.96 5.48 -5.83
C ALA A 518 14.50 6.76 -5.16
N GLY A 519 14.22 6.98 -3.87
CA GLY A 519 14.61 8.21 -3.17
C GLY A 519 13.87 9.45 -3.69
N GLN A 520 12.63 9.28 -4.16
CA GLN A 520 11.82 10.33 -4.77
C GLN A 520 10.64 10.71 -3.84
N PRO A 521 10.80 11.74 -2.99
CA PRO A 521 9.70 12.22 -2.16
C PRO A 521 8.64 12.93 -3.02
N LEU A 522 7.36 12.83 -2.64
CA LEU A 522 6.27 13.55 -3.28
C LEU A 522 6.38 15.06 -3.02
N VAL A 523 6.63 15.44 -1.77
CA VAL A 523 6.94 16.81 -1.36
C VAL A 523 8.41 16.86 -0.94
N PRO A 524 9.31 17.42 -1.78
CA PRO A 524 10.71 17.54 -1.41
C PRO A 524 10.92 18.47 -0.22
N ARG A 525 11.86 18.14 0.67
CA ARG A 525 12.41 19.07 1.66
C ARG A 525 12.95 20.33 0.97
N GLY A 526 12.85 21.49 1.61
CA GLY A 526 13.29 22.76 1.02
C GLY A 526 14.81 22.94 0.99
N PRO A 527 15.31 23.95 0.26
CA PRO A 527 16.75 24.24 0.18
C PRO A 527 17.32 24.69 1.54
N ALA A 528 18.64 24.86 1.61
CA ALA A 528 19.32 25.48 2.75
C ALA A 528 18.63 26.80 3.16
N GLY A 529 18.53 27.03 4.48
CA GLY A 529 17.87 28.19 5.08
C GLY A 529 16.33 28.17 5.07
N SER A 530 15.68 27.20 4.41
CA SER A 530 14.22 27.08 4.44
C SER A 530 13.68 26.45 5.72
N PHE A 531 12.43 26.76 6.08
CA PHE A 531 11.78 26.25 7.29
C PHE A 531 11.57 24.73 7.30
N ASP A 532 11.66 24.07 6.15
CA ASP A 532 11.39 22.65 5.94
C ASP A 532 12.59 21.91 5.32
N LYS A 533 13.80 22.41 5.56
CA LYS A 533 15.03 21.88 4.96
C LYS A 533 15.39 20.46 5.44
N ASP A 534 15.06 20.10 6.67
CA ASP A 534 15.49 18.82 7.27
C ASP A 534 14.33 17.85 7.53
N ILE A 535 13.12 18.35 7.68
CA ILE A 535 11.93 17.54 7.96
C ILE A 535 10.76 18.03 7.13
N VAL A 536 10.12 17.10 6.41
CA VAL A 536 8.79 17.25 5.83
C VAL A 536 7.93 16.05 6.27
N ILE A 537 6.87 16.30 7.04
CA ILE A 537 5.95 15.28 7.54
C ILE A 537 4.60 15.36 6.79
N PRO A 538 4.05 14.24 6.30
CA PRO A 538 2.77 14.18 5.60
C PRO A 538 1.54 14.52 6.47
N PRO A 539 0.44 14.94 5.84
CA PRO A 539 -0.87 15.08 6.50
C PRO A 539 -1.52 13.72 6.77
N SER A 540 -2.64 13.72 7.50
CA SER A 540 -3.56 12.56 7.54
C SER A 540 -4.33 12.40 6.22
N ASN A 541 -4.54 13.47 5.44
CA ASN A 541 -5.30 13.43 4.19
C ASN A 541 -4.87 14.51 3.19
N ILE A 542 -5.28 14.35 1.94
CA ILE A 542 -5.11 15.36 0.88
C ILE A 542 -6.49 15.94 0.52
N ILE A 543 -6.56 17.27 0.35
CA ILE A 543 -7.80 17.93 -0.07
C ILE A 543 -7.81 18.08 -1.59
N THR A 544 -8.85 17.59 -2.25
CA THR A 544 -9.10 17.89 -3.66
C THR A 544 -10.07 19.05 -3.76
N HIS A 545 -9.61 20.21 -4.24
CA HIS A 545 -10.42 21.42 -4.32
C HIS A 545 -10.02 22.26 -5.54
N LYS A 546 -11.02 22.71 -6.31
CA LYS A 546 -10.85 23.50 -7.55
C LYS A 546 -9.78 22.91 -8.47
N ASP A 547 -9.96 21.64 -8.83
CA ASP A 547 -9.12 20.92 -9.79
C ASP A 547 -7.63 20.81 -9.41
N ARG A 548 -7.34 20.87 -8.12
CA ARG A 548 -6.01 20.64 -7.57
C ARG A 548 -6.08 19.78 -6.32
N HIS A 549 -5.00 19.05 -6.08
CA HIS A 549 -4.73 18.43 -4.80
C HIS A 549 -3.92 19.41 -3.95
N TRP A 550 -4.41 19.69 -2.74
CA TRP A 550 -3.80 20.55 -1.74
C TRP A 550 -3.22 19.67 -0.63
N ILE A 551 -1.91 19.77 -0.45
CA ILE A 551 -1.11 18.91 0.41
C ILE A 551 -0.47 19.80 1.46
N TYR A 552 -1.11 19.89 2.62
CA TYR A 552 -0.52 20.53 3.79
C TYR A 552 0.50 19.58 4.42
N TYR A 553 1.58 20.12 4.97
CA TYR A 553 2.66 19.31 5.54
C TYR A 553 3.35 20.05 6.68
N SER A 554 3.93 19.32 7.62
CA SER A 554 4.78 19.92 8.66
C SER A 554 6.19 20.11 8.12
N GLY A 555 6.79 21.27 8.36
CA GLY A 555 8.20 21.55 8.11
C GLY A 555 8.98 21.75 9.40
N SER A 556 10.25 21.35 9.40
CA SER A 556 11.25 21.81 10.38
C SER A 556 12.62 22.04 9.73
N ASN A 557 13.31 23.05 10.23
CA ASN A 557 14.62 23.50 9.77
C ASN A 557 15.79 22.81 10.48
N GLU A 558 15.51 21.77 11.26
CA GLU A 558 16.52 20.97 11.94
C GLU A 558 16.12 19.49 12.01
N ARG A 559 17.13 18.61 12.09
CA ARG A 559 17.06 17.14 12.20
C ARG A 559 16.21 16.65 13.36
N HIS A 560 15.72 15.41 13.26
CA HIS A 560 14.72 14.86 14.17
C HIS A 560 15.17 14.82 15.64
N GLY A 561 16.39 14.32 15.88
CA GLY A 561 16.96 14.12 17.22
C GLY A 561 17.48 15.40 17.89
N ILE A 562 17.39 16.55 17.22
CA ILE A 562 17.86 17.84 17.73
C ILE A 562 16.63 18.70 18.09
N ARG A 563 16.76 19.55 19.12
CA ARG A 563 15.67 20.44 19.54
C ARG A 563 15.30 21.42 18.43
N ARG A 564 14.01 21.45 18.09
CA ARG A 564 13.40 22.29 17.05
C ARG A 564 12.57 23.40 17.70
N ASN A 565 12.75 24.64 17.25
CA ASN A 565 12.01 25.80 17.77
C ASN A 565 11.06 26.42 16.74
N ASP A 566 11.25 26.12 15.45
CA ASP A 566 10.58 26.80 14.31
C ASP A 566 9.84 25.80 13.43
N GLU A 567 9.11 24.87 14.06
CA GLU A 567 8.17 24.00 13.32
C GLU A 567 7.03 24.87 12.77
N ALA A 568 6.65 24.64 11.52
CA ALA A 568 5.57 25.37 10.87
C ALA A 568 4.88 24.49 9.82
N ILE A 569 3.76 24.99 9.29
CA ILE A 569 2.94 24.24 8.32
C ILE A 569 3.08 24.88 6.94
N GLY A 570 3.52 24.10 5.97
CA GLY A 570 3.56 24.47 4.56
C GLY A 570 2.37 23.89 3.79
N VAL A 571 2.22 24.33 2.54
CA VAL A 571 1.26 23.75 1.61
C VAL A 571 1.87 23.63 0.22
N ALA A 572 1.66 22.49 -0.41
CA ALA A 572 1.99 22.24 -1.79
C ALA A 572 0.72 21.92 -2.59
N THR A 573 0.73 22.21 -3.88
CA THR A 573 -0.35 21.84 -4.79
C THR A 573 0.14 20.95 -5.91
N LEU A 574 -0.75 20.11 -6.40
CA LEU A 574 -0.54 19.22 -7.53
C LEU A 574 -1.75 19.30 -8.47
N ARG A 575 -1.53 19.12 -9.77
CA ARG A 575 -2.64 19.01 -10.74
C ARG A 575 -3.57 17.88 -10.33
N LEU A 576 -4.86 18.00 -10.66
CA LEU A 576 -5.82 16.90 -10.45
C LEU A 576 -5.27 15.60 -11.06
N ASP A 577 -5.34 14.51 -10.30
CA ASP A 577 -4.85 13.18 -10.63
C ASP A 577 -3.32 13.10 -10.91
N GLY A 578 -2.58 14.14 -10.57
CA GLY A 578 -1.19 14.36 -10.98
C GLY A 578 -0.12 13.54 -10.26
N PHE A 579 -0.48 12.62 -9.36
CA PHE A 579 0.48 11.91 -8.49
C PHE A 579 1.45 11.02 -9.24
N VAL A 580 0.96 10.33 -10.26
CA VAL A 580 1.77 9.51 -11.16
C VAL A 580 1.20 9.64 -12.56
N CYS A 581 2.06 9.72 -13.56
CA CYS A 581 1.65 9.69 -14.96
C CYS A 581 2.40 8.61 -15.74
N LEU A 582 1.85 8.22 -16.89
CA LEU A 582 2.57 7.52 -17.94
C LEU A 582 3.12 8.55 -18.92
N ALA A 583 4.44 8.66 -18.99
CA ALA A 583 5.14 9.62 -19.83
C ALA A 583 5.75 8.92 -21.07
N ALA A 584 5.42 9.45 -22.25
CA ALA A 584 6.22 9.30 -23.46
C ALA A 584 7.13 10.53 -23.56
N ASN A 585 8.42 10.32 -23.39
CA ASN A 585 9.44 11.36 -23.57
C ASN A 585 9.90 11.31 -25.05
N ASP A 586 11.18 11.02 -25.29
CA ASP A 586 11.83 11.14 -26.61
C ASP A 586 11.31 10.20 -27.71
N ARG A 587 10.56 9.15 -27.35
CA ARG A 587 10.00 8.17 -28.29
C ARG A 587 8.49 8.08 -28.13
N PRO A 588 7.73 8.00 -29.23
CA PRO A 588 6.30 7.70 -29.16
C PRO A 588 6.05 6.41 -28.38
N GLY A 589 5.09 6.48 -27.47
CA GLY A 589 4.70 5.41 -26.58
C GLY A 589 3.22 5.07 -26.69
N THR A 590 2.88 3.85 -26.31
CA THR A 590 1.48 3.40 -26.28
C THR A 590 1.17 2.66 -24.99
N VAL A 591 -0.06 2.81 -24.53
CA VAL A 591 -0.62 2.01 -23.44
C VAL A 591 -1.95 1.41 -23.88
N LEU A 592 -2.11 0.12 -23.62
CA LEU A 592 -3.29 -0.66 -23.95
C LEU A 592 -3.96 -1.12 -22.66
N THR A 593 -5.25 -0.84 -22.51
CA THR A 593 -5.99 -1.31 -21.34
C THR A 593 -6.29 -2.80 -21.41
N ARG A 594 -6.55 -3.39 -20.24
CA ARG A 594 -7.30 -4.64 -20.13
C ARG A 594 -8.70 -4.45 -20.72
N PRO A 595 -9.36 -5.51 -21.20
CA PRO A 595 -10.75 -5.40 -21.65
C PRO A 595 -11.64 -5.00 -20.46
N PHE A 596 -12.57 -4.09 -20.68
CA PHE A 596 -13.57 -3.70 -19.69
C PHE A 596 -14.90 -3.44 -20.39
N ARG A 597 -16.00 -3.56 -19.64
CA ARG A 597 -17.33 -3.25 -20.16
C ARG A 597 -17.52 -1.74 -20.18
N LEU A 598 -17.86 -1.20 -21.34
CA LEU A 598 -18.16 0.22 -21.51
C LEU A 598 -19.58 0.51 -21.04
N THR A 599 -19.75 1.29 -19.98
CA THR A 599 -21.07 1.56 -19.39
C THR A 599 -21.61 2.95 -19.68
N GLY A 600 -20.72 3.90 -19.99
CA GLY A 600 -21.06 5.29 -20.29
C GLY A 600 -20.71 5.72 -21.72
N ASP A 601 -21.16 6.92 -22.04
CA ASP A 601 -21.22 7.42 -23.42
C ASP A 601 -20.08 8.37 -23.77
N LYS A 602 -19.23 8.72 -22.81
CA LYS A 602 -18.10 9.62 -23.01
C LYS A 602 -16.83 9.03 -22.41
N LEU A 603 -15.70 9.41 -22.99
CA LEU A 603 -14.38 9.19 -22.41
C LEU A 603 -13.81 10.55 -22.03
N LEU A 604 -13.44 10.72 -20.78
CA LEU A 604 -12.70 11.88 -20.30
C LEU A 604 -11.26 11.46 -19.99
N VAL A 605 -10.30 12.24 -20.47
CA VAL A 605 -8.87 11.94 -20.34
C VAL A 605 -8.15 13.12 -19.72
N ASN A 606 -7.34 12.84 -18.71
CA ASN A 606 -6.44 13.81 -18.10
C ASN A 606 -5.05 13.63 -18.74
N VAL A 607 -4.66 14.56 -19.62
CA VAL A 607 -3.48 14.45 -20.48
C VAL A 607 -2.82 15.81 -20.67
N GLN A 608 -1.49 15.81 -20.76
CA GLN A 608 -0.70 17.00 -21.07
C GLN A 608 0.45 16.64 -22.03
N GLY A 609 0.63 17.39 -23.12
CA GLY A 609 1.80 17.30 -23.99
C GLY A 609 1.54 17.51 -25.48
N GLU A 610 2.55 17.19 -26.28
CA GLU A 610 2.63 17.59 -27.69
C GLU A 610 1.68 16.83 -28.59
N ARG A 611 1.60 15.50 -28.51
CA ARG A 611 0.69 14.72 -29.37
C ARG A 611 0.01 13.60 -28.61
N PHE A 612 -1.29 13.49 -28.83
CA PHE A 612 -2.14 12.50 -28.20
C PHE A 612 -3.25 12.03 -29.14
N ARG A 613 -3.58 10.74 -29.06
CA ARG A 613 -4.84 10.18 -29.60
C ARG A 613 -5.21 8.90 -28.85
N VAL A 614 -6.46 8.49 -28.99
CA VAL A 614 -6.96 7.23 -28.42
C VAL A 614 -7.75 6.44 -29.46
N ASP A 615 -7.45 5.15 -29.57
CA ASP A 615 -8.22 4.19 -30.34
C ASP A 615 -9.09 3.35 -29.39
N VAL A 616 -10.28 2.97 -29.83
CA VAL A 616 -11.15 1.99 -29.17
C VAL A 616 -11.08 0.68 -29.96
N LEU A 617 -10.65 -0.37 -29.27
CA LEU A 617 -10.48 -1.71 -29.83
C LEU A 617 -11.53 -2.65 -29.21
N ASN A 618 -11.84 -3.75 -29.89
CA ASN A 618 -12.71 -4.79 -29.34
C ASN A 618 -11.98 -5.61 -28.25
N ARG A 619 -12.68 -6.58 -27.66
CA ARG A 619 -12.12 -7.47 -26.62
C ARG A 619 -10.81 -8.16 -27.05
N LYS A 620 -10.68 -8.54 -28.32
CA LYS A 620 -9.48 -9.20 -28.88
C LYS A 620 -8.33 -8.22 -29.15
N GLY A 621 -8.58 -6.92 -29.08
CA GLY A 621 -7.60 -5.88 -29.42
C GLY A 621 -7.60 -5.52 -30.91
N GLU A 622 -8.63 -5.89 -31.66
CA GLU A 622 -8.80 -5.51 -33.07
C GLU A 622 -9.48 -4.14 -33.15
N PRO A 623 -9.11 -3.27 -34.12
CA PRO A 623 -9.73 -1.97 -34.32
C PRO A 623 -11.24 -2.04 -34.51
N ILE A 624 -11.99 -1.17 -33.83
CA ILE A 624 -13.42 -0.99 -34.09
C ILE A 624 -13.59 0.07 -35.20
N PRO A 625 -14.28 -0.24 -36.31
CA PRO A 625 -14.56 0.73 -37.38
C PRO A 625 -15.20 2.01 -36.85
N GLY A 626 -14.68 3.17 -37.27
CA GLY A 626 -15.14 4.48 -36.81
C GLY A 626 -14.52 4.98 -35.50
N PHE A 627 -13.79 4.13 -34.76
CA PHE A 627 -13.23 4.46 -33.44
C PHE A 627 -11.71 4.23 -33.32
N SER A 628 -11.01 4.04 -34.43
CA SER A 628 -9.59 3.64 -34.43
C SER A 628 -8.80 4.20 -35.62
N GLY A 629 -7.48 4.26 -35.45
CA GLY A 629 -6.53 4.52 -36.53
C GLY A 629 -6.65 5.96 -37.05
N ASP A 630 -6.90 6.10 -38.34
CA ASP A 630 -7.07 7.42 -38.97
C ASP A 630 -8.47 8.02 -38.77
N GLN A 631 -9.35 7.30 -38.09
CA GLN A 631 -10.64 7.85 -37.63
C GLN A 631 -10.48 8.56 -36.28
N SER A 632 -9.46 8.25 -35.49
CA SER A 632 -9.20 8.89 -34.20
C SER A 632 -8.65 10.30 -34.38
N THR A 633 -9.26 11.29 -33.71
CA THR A 633 -8.77 12.67 -33.74
C THR A 633 -7.36 12.74 -33.14
N ARG A 634 -6.47 13.48 -33.80
CA ARG A 634 -5.09 13.72 -33.36
C ARG A 634 -5.01 15.09 -32.69
N TYR A 635 -4.72 15.09 -31.39
CA TYR A 635 -4.59 16.30 -30.58
C TYR A 635 -3.14 16.77 -30.60
N ARG A 636 -2.94 18.09 -30.61
CA ARG A 636 -1.62 18.73 -30.51
C ARG A 636 -1.61 19.78 -29.39
N GLY A 637 -0.51 19.86 -28.63
CA GLY A 637 -0.33 20.86 -27.57
C GLY A 637 -1.44 20.85 -26.51
N VAL A 638 -1.86 19.65 -26.08
CA VAL A 638 -2.98 19.47 -25.15
C VAL A 638 -2.52 19.67 -23.70
N ASP A 639 -3.31 20.36 -22.88
CA ASP A 639 -3.20 20.34 -21.41
C ASP A 639 -4.59 20.40 -20.80
N GLU A 640 -5.21 19.23 -20.70
CA GLU A 640 -6.62 19.10 -20.36
C GLU A 640 -6.80 18.10 -19.22
N LEU A 641 -7.59 18.49 -18.22
CA LEU A 641 -7.97 17.60 -17.12
C LEU A 641 -9.08 16.62 -17.51
N ARG A 642 -9.86 16.99 -18.53
CA ARG A 642 -11.08 16.29 -18.97
C ARG A 642 -11.24 16.37 -20.49
N LEU A 643 -10.16 16.14 -21.24
CA LEU A 643 -10.25 16.04 -22.70
C LEU A 643 -11.31 14.99 -23.05
N ALA A 644 -12.24 15.34 -23.93
CA ALA A 644 -13.23 14.41 -24.47
C ALA A 644 -12.82 14.02 -25.89
N PRO A 645 -12.12 12.88 -26.10
CA PRO A 645 -11.66 12.50 -27.43
C PRO A 645 -12.84 12.23 -28.36
N THR A 646 -12.63 12.52 -29.63
CA THR A 646 -13.59 12.36 -30.72
C THR A 646 -12.96 11.52 -31.83
N TRP A 647 -13.82 11.05 -32.71
CA TRP A 647 -13.48 10.33 -33.92
C TRP A 647 -14.22 10.98 -35.10
N LYS A 648 -13.71 10.85 -36.33
CA LYS A 648 -14.19 11.59 -37.51
C LYS A 648 -15.72 11.66 -37.65
N ASN A 649 -16.41 10.55 -37.36
CA ASN A 649 -17.86 10.44 -37.47
C ASN A 649 -18.54 10.13 -36.11
N ALA A 650 -17.84 10.28 -34.99
CA ALA A 650 -18.38 10.01 -33.66
C ALA A 650 -17.81 10.98 -32.61
N THR A 651 -18.69 11.66 -31.89
CA THR A 651 -18.33 12.63 -30.84
C THR A 651 -18.28 12.01 -29.44
N GLY A 652 -18.56 10.71 -29.32
CA GLY A 652 -18.62 9.97 -28.07
C GLY A 652 -18.68 8.47 -28.31
N LEU A 653 -19.07 7.72 -27.29
CA LEU A 653 -18.99 6.27 -27.20
C LEU A 653 -20.36 5.56 -27.14
N SER A 654 -21.47 6.29 -27.29
CA SER A 654 -22.83 5.74 -27.14
C SER A 654 -23.10 4.49 -28.00
N ALA A 655 -22.57 4.43 -29.23
CA ALA A 655 -22.71 3.27 -30.12
C ALA A 655 -22.02 2.00 -29.60
N LEU A 656 -21.08 2.13 -28.66
CA LEU A 656 -20.31 1.03 -28.07
C LEU A 656 -20.77 0.68 -26.65
N ARG A 657 -21.82 1.34 -26.15
CA ARG A 657 -22.34 1.10 -24.81
C ARG A 657 -22.73 -0.37 -24.62
N GLY A 658 -22.36 -0.92 -23.46
CA GLY A 658 -22.57 -2.33 -23.11
C GLY A 658 -21.53 -3.29 -23.70
N GLN A 659 -20.75 -2.87 -24.71
CA GLN A 659 -19.72 -3.71 -25.32
C GLN A 659 -18.47 -3.84 -24.43
N VAL A 660 -17.72 -4.92 -24.64
CA VAL A 660 -16.41 -5.09 -24.01
C VAL A 660 -15.35 -4.53 -24.95
N VAL A 661 -14.68 -3.47 -24.51
CA VAL A 661 -13.72 -2.71 -25.31
C VAL A 661 -12.36 -2.64 -24.63
N ARG A 662 -11.37 -2.18 -25.37
CA ARG A 662 -10.04 -1.79 -24.87
C ARG A 662 -9.72 -0.40 -25.40
N LEU A 663 -9.04 0.40 -24.60
CA LEU A 663 -8.52 1.70 -25.04
C LEU A 663 -7.02 1.58 -25.32
N LYS A 664 -6.59 2.08 -26.48
CA LYS A 664 -5.18 2.22 -26.82
C LYS A 664 -4.85 3.69 -26.94
N PHE A 665 -4.11 4.19 -25.95
CA PHE A 665 -3.63 5.56 -25.94
C PHE A 665 -2.27 5.64 -26.65
N HIS A 666 -2.10 6.65 -27.49
CA HIS A 666 -0.84 6.94 -28.18
C HIS A 666 -0.36 8.30 -27.72
N LEU A 667 0.92 8.36 -27.32
CA LEU A 667 1.55 9.56 -26.76
C LEU A 667 2.88 9.82 -27.47
N GLU A 668 3.21 11.08 -27.69
CA GLU A 668 4.55 11.53 -28.11
C GLU A 668 4.82 12.87 -27.42
N ASN A 669 5.91 12.95 -26.64
CA ASN A 669 6.20 14.07 -25.72
C ASN A 669 4.97 14.47 -24.88
N ALA A 670 4.33 13.46 -24.28
CA ALA A 670 3.07 13.63 -23.55
C ALA A 670 2.97 12.72 -22.32
N ARG A 671 2.15 13.16 -21.36
CA ARG A 671 1.86 12.54 -20.08
C ARG A 671 0.38 12.26 -19.96
N LEU A 672 0.02 11.01 -19.67
CA LEU A 672 -1.34 10.56 -19.38
C LEU A 672 -1.46 10.25 -17.89
N TYR A 673 -2.40 10.92 -17.22
CA TYR A 673 -2.59 10.84 -15.76
C TYR A 673 -3.72 9.89 -15.39
N SER A 674 -4.86 10.00 -16.08
CA SER A 674 -6.05 9.18 -15.81
C SER A 674 -7.02 9.18 -16.98
N PHE A 675 -7.95 8.23 -16.97
CA PHE A 675 -9.15 8.27 -17.81
C PHE A 675 -10.41 7.96 -17.01
N HIS A 676 -11.57 8.35 -17.53
CA HIS A 676 -12.86 8.17 -16.87
C HIS A 676 -13.97 7.98 -17.91
N VAL A 677 -14.86 7.02 -17.66
CA VAL A 677 -16.10 6.80 -18.42
C VAL A 677 -17.27 7.19 -17.51
N PRO A 678 -17.68 8.48 -17.48
CA PRO A 678 -18.77 8.94 -16.62
C PRO A 678 -20.10 8.27 -16.98
N LYS A 679 -21.09 8.39 -16.08
CA LYS A 679 -22.46 7.93 -16.32
C LYS A 679 -23.08 8.57 -17.54
#